data_AF-A0A518BE55-F1
#
_entry.id   AF-A0A518BE55-F1
#
_cell.length_a   1.000
_cell.length_b   1.000
_cell.length_c   1.000
_cell.angle_alpha   90.00
_cell.angle_beta   90.00
_cell.angle_gamma   90.00
#
_symmetry.space_group_name_H-M   'P 1'
#
loop_
_entity.id
_entity.type
_entity.pdbx_description
1 polymer ?
#
loop_
_entity_poly.entity_id
_entity_poly.type
_entity_poly.pdbx_seq_one_letter_code
_entity_poly.pdbx_strand_id
1 'polypeptide(L)'
;MQPRLAKDLADAAMELHRRRLWEPLPLDAVFQVRLEGDEQPLVAQILGAEGGEYGLILARGERALELYVGDLLGVRRVASEIIGRTSLVGVARWSSLDARQREFLRVAGVQARREKLVPYIAVDVPEGDPRPPNSGEAKRLLAVTRAVLAAAEAGELTPGSVDTANKLLELQVEGSPRAPRWQVRYLPRPTVLDELVNNALTESDSDHDELPTLEGVFGKLEPRPDSTWFVAVRPLAEIEFDDGGPADLLVVADLDEEEPLYADLVPRGSAGDVIIAFQAVVDGQLEADEAFGIAGCVQFDDPFVEALFEEELVGFGVRVELVEAPSIVEEIALVALGILEQEIETTSGEIPQDIDGWKRVEGAVIARYVAPLVDELTDREAARFFGRRDLAEELLEEAELDEGNPIPLIAVLGWLFLDHRPGRHRRTRCEALLEREELDPRDRIVLEAYRDAVLSIFRVDATEPGESIEVEDVLTGERYVVQDEVMSGAAILGIFIPMRVVRLGDWYVPSLAGPPLGPVQVAAFTETLANAGHDRDQASLRAGGHLFGTLWQSQEEEPPVLMNTDGELLDPVTALFRVADGMGLERSLDAQGDLERDESGGWLWVKPAKLRGEFGELTVLGRFEVFGDELLLEVNSAERLREARTWLDEVEGLVFERLVEPVREPATDDLLPQRPEPVSEELAASLRASIEALFMAKLDEQVPMFGGQTPREHCTTERGRRTVARWIRTMIPVSSPMGPIHPPRERMMEQLGLSG
;
A
#
# COMPACT_ATOMS: atom_id res chain seq x y z
N MET A 1 -12.44 -21.35 -20.85
CA MET A 1 -13.87 -21.08 -21.10
C MET A 1 -14.12 -20.94 -22.62
N GLN A 2 -15.36 -21.02 -23.11
CA GLN A 2 -15.66 -20.72 -24.53
C GLN A 2 -15.57 -19.21 -24.80
N PRO A 3 -14.75 -18.72 -25.75
CA PRO A 3 -14.57 -17.28 -26.02
C PRO A 3 -15.87 -16.52 -26.27
N ARG A 4 -16.80 -17.12 -27.02
CA ARG A 4 -18.10 -16.50 -27.30
C ARG A 4 -18.97 -16.33 -26.05
N LEU A 5 -18.87 -17.22 -25.06
CA LEU A 5 -19.59 -17.08 -23.79
C LEU A 5 -18.98 -15.96 -22.92
N ALA A 6 -17.64 -15.86 -22.91
CA ALA A 6 -16.92 -14.76 -22.26
C ALA A 6 -17.37 -13.41 -22.83
N LYS A 7 -17.39 -13.30 -24.17
CA LYS A 7 -17.89 -12.10 -24.87
C LYS A 7 -19.35 -11.78 -24.56
N ASP A 8 -20.26 -12.76 -24.67
CA ASP A 8 -21.69 -12.55 -24.39
C ASP A 8 -21.95 -11.96 -22.98
N LEU A 9 -21.08 -12.26 -22.00
CA LEU A 9 -21.14 -11.78 -20.61
C LEU A 9 -20.43 -10.42 -20.43
N ALA A 10 -19.26 -10.22 -21.04
CA ALA A 10 -18.59 -8.92 -21.10
C ALA A 10 -19.49 -7.85 -21.76
N ASP A 11 -20.12 -8.18 -22.89
CA ASP A 11 -21.08 -7.30 -23.59
C ASP A 11 -22.29 -6.95 -22.69
N ALA A 12 -22.74 -7.88 -21.83
CA ALA A 12 -23.87 -7.69 -20.93
C ALA A 12 -23.52 -6.87 -19.67
N ALA A 13 -22.31 -7.00 -19.14
CA ALA A 13 -21.82 -6.18 -18.03
C ALA A 13 -21.64 -4.71 -18.44
N MET A 14 -21.10 -4.44 -19.65
CA MET A 14 -21.07 -3.08 -20.20
C MET A 14 -22.48 -2.51 -20.42
N GLU A 15 -23.44 -3.32 -20.85
CA GLU A 15 -24.84 -2.89 -21.02
C GLU A 15 -25.51 -2.55 -19.68
N LEU A 16 -25.22 -3.31 -18.61
CA LEU A 16 -25.67 -2.99 -17.26
C LEU A 16 -25.14 -1.61 -16.80
N HIS A 17 -23.85 -1.35 -17.01
CA HIS A 17 -23.25 -0.06 -16.68
C HIS A 17 -23.82 1.09 -17.52
N ARG A 18 -23.95 0.93 -18.85
CA ARG A 18 -24.55 1.95 -19.74
C ARG A 18 -25.96 2.37 -19.31
N ARG A 19 -26.77 1.43 -18.83
CA ARG A 19 -28.16 1.69 -18.41
C ARG A 19 -28.30 2.26 -17.01
N ARG A 20 -27.21 2.31 -16.22
CA ARG A 20 -27.14 2.88 -14.87
C ARG A 20 -28.30 2.46 -13.95
N LEU A 21 -28.58 1.15 -13.91
CA LEU A 21 -29.77 0.62 -13.22
C LEU A 21 -29.82 0.87 -11.70
N TRP A 22 -28.75 1.40 -11.09
CA TRP A 22 -28.73 1.88 -9.71
C TRP A 22 -29.41 3.26 -9.55
N GLU A 23 -29.35 4.17 -10.52
CA GLU A 23 -29.88 5.54 -10.40
C GLU A 23 -31.39 5.62 -10.08
N PRO A 24 -32.29 4.73 -10.56
CA PRO A 24 -33.70 4.74 -10.20
C PRO A 24 -34.08 3.83 -9.01
N LEU A 25 -33.11 3.19 -8.34
CA LEU A 25 -33.36 2.22 -7.26
C LEU A 25 -32.82 2.72 -5.90
N PRO A 26 -33.44 2.34 -4.77
CA PRO A 26 -32.83 2.54 -3.45
C PRO A 26 -31.53 1.73 -3.33
N LEU A 27 -30.52 2.28 -2.66
CA LEU A 27 -29.21 1.64 -2.49
C LEU A 27 -29.31 0.29 -1.76
N ASP A 28 -30.23 0.17 -0.81
CA ASP A 28 -30.50 -1.01 -0.01
C ASP A 28 -31.48 -2.02 -0.67
N ALA A 29 -31.93 -1.77 -1.90
CA ALA A 29 -33.00 -2.55 -2.53
C ALA A 29 -32.56 -3.94 -3.02
N VAL A 30 -32.58 -4.92 -2.11
CA VAL A 30 -32.34 -6.33 -2.45
C VAL A 30 -33.55 -7.00 -3.11
N PHE A 31 -33.29 -7.97 -3.98
CA PHE A 31 -34.31 -8.84 -4.59
C PHE A 31 -33.80 -10.28 -4.77
N GLN A 32 -34.72 -11.22 -4.98
CA GLN A 32 -34.36 -12.61 -5.27
C GLN A 32 -34.36 -12.89 -6.77
N VAL A 33 -33.48 -13.78 -7.21
CA VAL A 33 -33.46 -14.31 -8.59
C VAL A 33 -33.52 -15.84 -8.55
N ARG A 34 -34.58 -16.42 -9.13
CA ARG A 34 -34.81 -17.87 -9.15
C ARG A 34 -34.51 -18.45 -10.53
N LEU A 35 -33.41 -19.17 -10.66
CA LEU A 35 -32.96 -19.83 -11.89
C LEU A 35 -33.58 -21.22 -12.07
N GLU A 36 -33.93 -21.56 -13.31
CA GLU A 36 -34.37 -22.92 -13.69
C GLU A 36 -33.28 -23.95 -13.40
N GLY A 37 -33.52 -24.81 -12.39
CA GLY A 37 -32.63 -25.89 -12.00
C GLY A 37 -31.72 -25.61 -10.80
N ASP A 38 -31.84 -24.44 -10.15
CA ASP A 38 -31.22 -24.17 -8.85
C ASP A 38 -32.21 -24.42 -7.71
N GLU A 39 -31.72 -25.01 -6.61
CA GLU A 39 -32.54 -25.42 -5.46
C GLU A 39 -32.96 -24.23 -4.59
N GLN A 40 -32.09 -23.22 -4.47
CA GLN A 40 -32.30 -21.99 -3.72
C GLN A 40 -32.26 -20.77 -4.64
N PRO A 41 -33.01 -19.69 -4.36
CA PRO A 41 -32.88 -18.43 -5.08
C PRO A 41 -31.52 -17.77 -4.78
N LEU A 42 -30.98 -17.04 -5.74
CA LEU A 42 -29.90 -16.07 -5.50
C LEU A 42 -30.50 -14.80 -4.87
N VAL A 43 -29.70 -14.08 -4.10
CA VAL A 43 -30.03 -12.73 -3.63
C VAL A 43 -29.21 -11.73 -4.43
N ALA A 44 -29.84 -10.63 -4.86
CA ALA A 44 -29.31 -9.71 -5.83
C ALA A 44 -29.47 -8.26 -5.38
N GLN A 45 -28.46 -7.43 -5.67
CA GLN A 45 -28.45 -5.99 -5.44
C GLN A 45 -27.74 -5.31 -6.62
N ILE A 46 -28.13 -4.08 -6.95
CA ILE A 46 -27.52 -3.28 -8.02
C ILE A 46 -26.91 -2.03 -7.39
N LEU A 47 -25.59 -1.90 -7.48
CA LEU A 47 -24.82 -0.84 -6.83
C LEU A 47 -24.24 0.18 -7.83
N GLY A 48 -23.90 1.35 -7.29
CA GLY A 48 -23.33 2.49 -8.00
C GLY A 48 -22.37 3.28 -7.12
N ALA A 49 -22.08 4.52 -7.54
CA ALA A 49 -20.91 5.29 -7.10
C ALA A 49 -20.72 5.52 -5.59
N GLU A 50 -21.77 5.44 -4.77
CA GLU A 50 -21.69 5.62 -3.32
C GLU A 50 -21.35 4.32 -2.55
N GLY A 51 -21.28 3.17 -3.23
CA GLY A 51 -21.06 1.83 -2.64
C GLY A 51 -19.78 1.11 -3.09
N GLY A 52 -18.78 1.84 -3.61
CA GLY A 52 -17.49 1.28 -4.05
C GLY A 52 -17.50 0.49 -5.36
N GLU A 53 -18.47 -0.42 -5.55
CA GLU A 53 -18.58 -1.28 -6.74
C GLU A 53 -19.69 -0.85 -7.72
N TYR A 54 -19.39 -0.86 -9.02
CA TYR A 54 -20.36 -0.59 -10.09
C TYR A 54 -20.87 -1.90 -10.71
N GLY A 55 -22.07 -2.37 -10.33
CA GLY A 55 -22.62 -3.56 -10.98
C GLY A 55 -23.78 -4.25 -10.26
N LEU A 56 -23.91 -5.53 -10.56
CA LEU A 56 -24.88 -6.46 -9.99
C LEU A 56 -24.14 -7.50 -9.13
N ILE A 57 -24.37 -7.48 -7.82
CA ILE A 57 -23.89 -8.49 -6.88
C ILE A 57 -24.93 -9.60 -6.77
N LEU A 58 -24.47 -10.85 -6.66
CA LEU A 58 -25.28 -12.06 -6.50
C LEU A 58 -24.73 -12.96 -5.39
N ALA A 59 -25.42 -13.00 -4.24
CA ALA A 59 -25.13 -13.91 -3.13
C ALA A 59 -25.86 -15.26 -3.29
N ARG A 60 -25.22 -16.35 -2.86
CA ARG A 60 -25.70 -17.75 -3.03
C ARG A 60 -25.67 -18.56 -1.74
N GLY A 61 -26.68 -19.40 -1.52
CA GLY A 61 -26.77 -20.31 -0.37
C GLY A 61 -28.12 -20.22 0.35
N GLU A 62 -28.38 -21.16 1.25
CA GLU A 62 -29.66 -21.27 1.97
C GLU A 62 -29.93 -20.06 2.89
N ARG A 63 -28.89 -19.57 3.59
CA ARG A 63 -28.94 -18.35 4.42
C ARG A 63 -28.61 -17.07 3.64
N ALA A 64 -28.51 -17.08 2.30
CA ALA A 64 -27.99 -15.93 1.55
C ALA A 64 -28.79 -14.62 1.74
N LEU A 65 -30.11 -14.70 1.99
CA LEU A 65 -30.93 -13.52 2.28
C LEU A 65 -30.73 -13.02 3.72
N GLU A 66 -30.51 -13.93 4.66
CA GLU A 66 -30.26 -13.61 6.06
C GLU A 66 -28.89 -12.93 6.21
N LEU A 67 -27.84 -13.57 5.70
CA LEU A 67 -26.46 -13.09 5.85
C LEU A 67 -26.26 -11.75 5.17
N TYR A 68 -26.65 -11.65 3.89
CA TYR A 68 -26.41 -10.45 3.06
C TYR A 68 -27.26 -9.24 3.48
N VAL A 69 -28.40 -9.46 4.14
CA VAL A 69 -29.19 -8.35 4.72
C VAL A 69 -28.75 -8.04 6.15
N GLY A 70 -28.28 -9.01 6.93
CA GLY A 70 -27.67 -8.75 8.24
C GLY A 70 -26.44 -7.85 8.11
N ASP A 71 -25.52 -8.19 7.21
CA ASP A 71 -24.32 -7.41 6.86
C ASP A 71 -24.67 -5.98 6.41
N LEU A 72 -25.62 -5.84 5.48
CA LEU A 72 -26.13 -4.54 5.00
C LEU A 72 -26.82 -3.69 6.08
N LEU A 73 -27.29 -4.30 7.17
CA LEU A 73 -27.91 -3.64 8.33
C LEU A 73 -26.97 -3.53 9.55
N GLY A 74 -25.71 -3.97 9.44
CA GLY A 74 -24.74 -3.98 10.56
C GLY A 74 -25.00 -5.02 11.66
N VAL A 75 -25.83 -6.03 11.38
CA VAL A 75 -26.29 -7.03 12.37
C VAL A 75 -25.33 -8.22 12.43
N ARG A 76 -24.49 -8.23 13.48
CA ARG A 76 -23.46 -9.24 13.81
C ARG A 76 -22.26 -9.28 12.85
N ARG A 77 -21.14 -9.87 13.32
CA ARG A 77 -19.93 -10.18 12.52
C ARG A 77 -20.21 -11.28 11.48
N VAL A 78 -20.89 -10.94 10.39
CA VAL A 78 -21.36 -11.89 9.36
C VAL A 78 -20.45 -11.95 8.12
N ALA A 79 -19.58 -10.95 7.90
CA ALA A 79 -18.70 -10.86 6.74
C ALA A 79 -17.94 -12.16 6.39
N SER A 80 -17.41 -12.87 7.40
CA SER A 80 -16.69 -14.15 7.21
C SER A 80 -17.57 -15.31 6.70
N GLU A 81 -18.89 -15.27 6.91
CA GLU A 81 -19.85 -16.22 6.32
C GLU A 81 -20.32 -15.82 4.91
N ILE A 82 -20.06 -14.59 4.47
CA ILE A 82 -20.38 -14.10 3.12
C ILE A 82 -19.21 -14.34 2.16
N ILE A 83 -17.97 -14.25 2.65
CA ILE A 83 -16.76 -14.56 1.88
C ILE A 83 -16.91 -15.93 1.19
N GLY A 84 -16.68 -15.94 -0.13
CA GLY A 84 -16.86 -17.13 -0.95
C GLY A 84 -18.30 -17.51 -1.32
N ARG A 85 -19.31 -16.68 -1.01
CA ARG A 85 -20.71 -16.88 -1.40
C ARG A 85 -21.24 -15.83 -2.39
N THR A 86 -20.44 -14.84 -2.74
CA THR A 86 -20.76 -13.73 -3.65
C THR A 86 -20.25 -13.95 -5.08
N SER A 87 -20.77 -13.14 -6.00
CA SER A 87 -20.36 -13.05 -7.41
C SER A 87 -20.81 -11.71 -7.99
N LEU A 88 -19.91 -11.00 -8.66
CA LEU A 88 -20.13 -9.66 -9.19
C LEU A 88 -20.17 -9.66 -10.73
N VAL A 89 -21.07 -8.88 -11.32
CA VAL A 89 -21.07 -8.52 -12.74
C VAL A 89 -21.13 -7.01 -12.88
N GLY A 90 -20.02 -6.38 -13.22
CA GLY A 90 -19.85 -4.93 -13.17
C GLY A 90 -18.80 -4.38 -14.13
N VAL A 91 -18.25 -3.21 -13.80
CA VAL A 91 -17.10 -2.62 -14.50
C VAL A 91 -16.04 -2.10 -13.52
N ALA A 92 -14.78 -2.12 -13.95
CA ALA A 92 -13.64 -1.55 -13.25
C ALA A 92 -12.67 -0.90 -14.27
N ARG A 93 -11.63 -0.19 -13.82
CA ARG A 93 -10.57 0.29 -14.73
C ARG A 93 -9.67 -0.87 -15.16
N TRP A 94 -9.07 -0.83 -16.34
CA TRP A 94 -8.16 -1.89 -16.80
C TRP A 94 -6.85 -1.95 -15.97
N SER A 95 -6.44 -0.80 -15.41
CA SER A 95 -5.40 -0.69 -14.38
C SER A 95 -5.70 -1.55 -13.15
N SER A 96 -6.91 -1.50 -12.58
CA SER A 96 -7.27 -2.23 -11.36
C SER A 96 -7.61 -3.72 -11.54
N LEU A 97 -7.34 -4.32 -12.71
CA LEU A 97 -7.61 -5.76 -12.97
C LEU A 97 -6.36 -6.63 -12.77
N ASP A 98 -6.53 -7.77 -12.08
CA ASP A 98 -5.48 -8.79 -11.97
C ASP A 98 -5.20 -9.53 -13.30
N ALA A 99 -4.14 -10.35 -13.32
CA ALA A 99 -3.70 -11.08 -14.51
C ALA A 99 -4.71 -12.14 -15.03
N ARG A 100 -5.48 -12.78 -14.14
CA ARG A 100 -6.56 -13.74 -14.44
C ARG A 100 -7.75 -13.01 -15.06
N GLN A 101 -8.13 -11.84 -14.52
CA GLN A 101 -9.21 -10.98 -15.04
C GLN A 101 -8.86 -10.39 -16.42
N ARG A 102 -7.66 -9.83 -16.58
CA ARG A 102 -7.16 -9.36 -17.89
C ARG A 102 -7.15 -10.50 -18.93
N GLU A 103 -6.83 -11.73 -18.54
CA GLU A 103 -6.88 -12.89 -19.45
C GLU A 103 -8.32 -13.36 -19.77
N PHE A 104 -9.24 -13.33 -18.81
CA PHE A 104 -10.68 -13.53 -19.06
C PHE A 104 -11.20 -12.54 -20.13
N LEU A 105 -10.78 -11.27 -20.04
CA LEU A 105 -11.14 -10.24 -21.01
C LEU A 105 -10.50 -10.45 -22.39
N ARG A 106 -9.24 -10.88 -22.48
CA ARG A 106 -8.64 -11.29 -23.76
C ARG A 106 -9.41 -12.45 -24.40
N VAL A 107 -9.85 -13.42 -23.61
CA VAL A 107 -10.71 -14.53 -24.07
C VAL A 107 -12.11 -14.05 -24.50
N ALA A 108 -12.61 -12.93 -23.98
CA ALA A 108 -13.81 -12.24 -24.46
C ALA A 108 -13.57 -11.38 -25.72
N GLY A 109 -12.32 -11.18 -26.14
CA GLY A 109 -11.95 -10.28 -27.23
C GLY A 109 -11.99 -8.80 -26.83
N VAL A 110 -11.76 -8.49 -25.55
CA VAL A 110 -11.64 -7.13 -25.01
C VAL A 110 -10.16 -6.81 -24.81
N GLN A 111 -9.72 -5.68 -25.37
CA GLN A 111 -8.42 -5.04 -25.14
C GLN A 111 -8.65 -3.56 -24.81
N ALA A 112 -7.84 -3.01 -23.91
CA ALA A 112 -8.02 -1.67 -23.35
C ALA A 112 -6.69 -1.07 -22.87
N ARG A 113 -6.67 0.27 -22.69
CA ARG A 113 -5.60 1.03 -22.04
C ARG A 113 -5.95 1.27 -20.56
N ARG A 114 -4.98 1.61 -19.70
CA ARG A 114 -5.09 1.67 -18.22
C ARG A 114 -6.46 2.20 -17.73
N GLU A 115 -6.82 3.41 -18.16
CA GLU A 115 -7.97 4.15 -17.60
C GLU A 115 -9.33 3.85 -18.22
N LYS A 116 -9.38 2.96 -19.21
CA LYS A 116 -10.64 2.57 -19.84
C LYS A 116 -11.42 1.65 -18.92
N LEU A 117 -12.66 2.04 -18.60
CA LEU A 117 -13.62 1.16 -17.95
C LEU A 117 -13.91 -0.08 -18.82
N VAL A 118 -13.81 -1.24 -18.19
CA VAL A 118 -13.89 -2.57 -18.80
C VAL A 118 -14.76 -3.49 -17.95
N PRO A 119 -15.31 -4.59 -18.51
CA PRO A 119 -16.11 -5.54 -17.75
C PRO A 119 -15.29 -6.15 -16.60
N TYR A 120 -15.82 -6.10 -15.39
CA TYR A 120 -15.28 -6.82 -14.24
C TYR A 120 -16.29 -7.88 -13.82
N ILE A 121 -15.89 -9.15 -13.86
CA ILE A 121 -16.75 -10.26 -13.45
C ILE A 121 -15.98 -11.18 -12.51
N ALA A 122 -16.37 -11.17 -11.24
CA ALA A 122 -15.74 -11.94 -10.18
C ALA A 122 -16.69 -13.00 -9.61
N VAL A 123 -16.11 -14.08 -9.11
CA VAL A 123 -16.77 -15.12 -8.32
C VAL A 123 -15.85 -15.46 -7.17
N ASP A 124 -16.34 -15.28 -5.96
CA ASP A 124 -15.53 -15.49 -4.77
C ASP A 124 -15.52 -16.97 -4.38
N VAL A 125 -14.48 -17.36 -3.65
CA VAL A 125 -14.30 -18.71 -3.10
C VAL A 125 -14.00 -18.61 -1.60
N PRO A 126 -14.40 -19.59 -0.75
CA PRO A 126 -14.23 -19.47 0.71
C PRO A 126 -12.77 -19.46 1.19
N GLU A 127 -11.84 -19.91 0.35
CA GLU A 127 -10.41 -20.07 0.66
C GLU A 127 -9.58 -19.49 -0.51
N GLY A 128 -9.60 -18.16 -0.69
CA GLY A 128 -8.72 -17.45 -1.64
C GLY A 128 -9.38 -16.38 -2.51
N ASP A 129 -8.56 -15.71 -3.32
CA ASP A 129 -8.91 -14.49 -4.07
C ASP A 129 -10.16 -14.60 -4.97
N PRO A 130 -10.91 -13.48 -5.14
CA PRO A 130 -11.90 -13.33 -6.21
C PRO A 130 -11.32 -13.76 -7.58
N ARG A 131 -12.09 -14.54 -8.34
CA ARG A 131 -11.62 -15.10 -9.62
C ARG A 131 -12.64 -14.96 -10.75
N PRO A 132 -12.19 -14.97 -12.03
CA PRO A 132 -13.11 -15.04 -13.15
C PRO A 132 -14.02 -16.30 -13.11
N PRO A 133 -15.25 -16.23 -13.64
CA PRO A 133 -16.21 -17.32 -13.59
C PRO A 133 -15.84 -18.49 -14.52
N ASN A 134 -16.11 -19.70 -14.03
CA ASN A 134 -16.04 -20.92 -14.82
C ASN A 134 -17.22 -21.01 -15.84
N SER A 135 -17.20 -21.99 -16.74
CA SER A 135 -18.19 -22.08 -17.84
C SER A 135 -19.59 -22.60 -17.43
N GLY A 136 -19.81 -22.87 -16.15
CA GLY A 136 -21.13 -23.01 -15.52
C GLY A 136 -21.59 -21.69 -14.91
N GLU A 137 -20.76 -21.08 -14.06
CA GLU A 137 -20.98 -19.77 -13.44
C GLU A 137 -21.29 -18.69 -14.49
N ALA A 138 -20.44 -18.55 -15.52
CA ALA A 138 -20.62 -17.57 -16.58
C ALA A 138 -21.93 -17.73 -17.39
N LYS A 139 -22.57 -18.91 -17.37
CA LYS A 139 -23.92 -19.10 -17.95
C LYS A 139 -25.02 -18.59 -17.03
N ARG A 140 -24.86 -18.76 -15.71
CA ARG A 140 -25.79 -18.26 -14.70
C ARG A 140 -25.75 -16.75 -14.67
N LEU A 141 -24.57 -16.17 -14.50
CA LEU A 141 -24.34 -14.72 -14.54
C LEU A 141 -24.93 -14.10 -15.80
N LEU A 142 -24.64 -14.66 -16.98
CA LEU A 142 -25.21 -14.20 -18.25
C LEU A 142 -26.74 -14.25 -18.31
N ALA A 143 -27.35 -15.34 -17.82
CA ALA A 143 -28.80 -15.49 -17.78
C ALA A 143 -29.46 -14.47 -16.84
N VAL A 144 -28.88 -14.27 -15.65
CA VAL A 144 -29.36 -13.30 -14.67
C VAL A 144 -29.21 -11.87 -15.18
N THR A 145 -28.02 -11.45 -15.61
CA THR A 145 -27.79 -10.09 -16.10
C THR A 145 -28.71 -9.75 -17.28
N ARG A 146 -28.94 -10.69 -18.22
CA ARG A 146 -29.89 -10.46 -19.34
C ARG A 146 -31.35 -10.43 -18.91
N ALA A 147 -31.74 -11.19 -17.88
CA ALA A 147 -33.09 -11.11 -17.31
C ALA A 147 -33.31 -9.78 -16.56
N VAL A 148 -32.33 -9.34 -15.75
CA VAL A 148 -32.33 -8.05 -15.05
C VAL A 148 -32.45 -6.89 -16.04
N LEU A 149 -31.60 -6.88 -17.07
CA LEU A 149 -31.62 -5.86 -18.14
C LEU A 149 -32.99 -5.78 -18.85
N ALA A 150 -33.60 -6.93 -19.15
CA ALA A 150 -34.88 -6.99 -19.86
C ALA A 150 -36.09 -6.67 -18.96
N ALA A 151 -36.06 -7.03 -17.67
CA ALA A 151 -37.06 -6.65 -16.69
C ALA A 151 -37.03 -5.15 -16.40
N ALA A 152 -35.85 -4.54 -16.38
CA ALA A 152 -35.68 -3.08 -16.31
C ALA A 152 -36.18 -2.38 -17.58
N GLU A 153 -35.90 -2.93 -18.77
CA GLU A 153 -36.40 -2.39 -20.06
C GLU A 153 -37.93 -2.40 -20.16
N ALA A 154 -38.58 -3.37 -19.52
CA ALA A 154 -40.03 -3.46 -19.41
C ALA A 154 -40.63 -2.56 -18.31
N GLY A 155 -39.81 -1.98 -17.42
CA GLY A 155 -40.26 -1.25 -16.24
C GLY A 155 -40.85 -2.15 -15.13
N GLU A 156 -40.58 -3.45 -15.14
CA GLU A 156 -41.07 -4.40 -14.13
C GLU A 156 -40.07 -4.64 -12.97
N LEU A 157 -38.79 -4.29 -13.16
CA LEU A 157 -37.76 -4.38 -12.12
C LEU A 157 -37.84 -3.19 -11.16
N THR A 158 -38.75 -3.24 -10.18
CA THR A 158 -38.87 -2.24 -9.10
C THR A 158 -38.80 -2.89 -7.72
N PRO A 159 -37.60 -3.31 -7.25
CA PRO A 159 -37.39 -3.63 -5.85
C PRO A 159 -37.55 -2.37 -4.99
N GLY A 160 -37.76 -2.56 -3.69
CA GLY A 160 -37.83 -1.47 -2.71
C GLY A 160 -36.89 -1.73 -1.55
N SER A 161 -36.66 -0.71 -0.73
CA SER A 161 -35.79 -0.74 0.44
C SER A 161 -36.10 -1.86 1.43
N VAL A 162 -35.06 -2.43 2.02
CA VAL A 162 -35.12 -3.46 3.06
C VAL A 162 -35.92 -2.97 4.28
N ASP A 163 -35.87 -1.69 4.63
CA ASP A 163 -36.57 -1.14 5.80
C ASP A 163 -38.12 -1.07 5.62
N THR A 164 -38.58 -0.73 4.42
CA THR A 164 -39.96 -0.28 4.16
C THR A 164 -40.72 -1.14 3.14
N ALA A 165 -40.05 -2.02 2.39
CA ALA A 165 -40.70 -2.91 1.45
C ALA A 165 -41.55 -3.98 2.15
N ASN A 166 -42.87 -3.85 2.00
CA ASN A 166 -43.88 -4.79 2.49
C ASN A 166 -43.91 -6.12 1.69
N LYS A 167 -43.08 -6.26 0.65
CA LYS A 167 -42.98 -7.42 -0.24
C LYS A 167 -41.58 -7.51 -0.83
N LEU A 168 -41.06 -8.73 -0.97
CA LEU A 168 -39.79 -8.98 -1.64
C LEU A 168 -40.03 -9.23 -3.14
N LEU A 169 -39.23 -8.62 -4.02
CA LEU A 169 -39.27 -8.89 -5.45
C LEU A 169 -38.55 -10.22 -5.76
N GLU A 170 -39.16 -11.07 -6.59
CA GLU A 170 -38.54 -12.28 -7.14
C GLU A 170 -38.56 -12.21 -8.67
N LEU A 171 -37.38 -12.29 -9.29
CA LEU A 171 -37.20 -12.42 -10.73
C LEU A 171 -37.00 -13.91 -11.07
N GLN A 172 -37.99 -14.55 -11.68
CA GLN A 172 -37.87 -15.92 -12.17
C GLN A 172 -37.21 -15.94 -13.54
N VAL A 173 -36.28 -16.89 -13.78
CA VAL A 173 -35.42 -16.92 -14.98
C VAL A 173 -35.30 -18.34 -15.54
N GLU A 174 -35.81 -18.57 -16.76
CA GLU A 174 -35.87 -19.85 -17.45
C GLU A 174 -35.13 -19.86 -18.81
N GLY A 175 -34.71 -21.04 -19.25
CA GLY A 175 -34.31 -21.31 -20.63
C GLY A 175 -32.84 -21.05 -20.95
N SER A 176 -32.58 -20.29 -22.02
CA SER A 176 -31.23 -20.15 -22.57
C SER A 176 -30.51 -18.91 -22.03
N PRO A 177 -29.27 -19.00 -21.53
CA PRO A 177 -28.52 -17.84 -21.05
C PRO A 177 -28.44 -16.64 -22.01
N ARG A 178 -28.46 -16.87 -23.33
CA ARG A 178 -28.43 -15.78 -24.33
C ARG A 178 -29.77 -15.06 -24.49
N ALA A 179 -30.88 -15.73 -24.18
CA ALA A 179 -32.25 -15.28 -24.38
C ALA A 179 -33.13 -15.92 -23.28
N PRO A 180 -32.95 -15.49 -22.01
CA PRO A 180 -33.74 -16.01 -20.91
C PRO A 180 -35.20 -15.58 -21.06
N ARG A 181 -36.13 -16.49 -20.73
CA ARG A 181 -37.51 -16.11 -20.40
C ARG A 181 -37.51 -15.67 -18.94
N TRP A 182 -38.17 -14.57 -18.62
CA TRP A 182 -38.21 -14.03 -17.27
C TRP A 182 -39.64 -13.66 -16.86
N GLN A 183 -39.88 -13.58 -15.56
CA GLN A 183 -41.13 -13.08 -14.97
C GLN A 183 -40.84 -12.48 -13.60
N VAL A 184 -41.33 -11.26 -13.34
CA VAL A 184 -41.32 -10.65 -12.00
C VAL A 184 -42.50 -11.16 -11.18
N ARG A 185 -42.28 -11.43 -9.90
CA ARG A 185 -43.30 -11.71 -8.87
C ARG A 185 -42.97 -10.92 -7.61
N TYR A 186 -43.99 -10.67 -6.79
CA TYR A 186 -43.82 -10.07 -5.46
C TYR A 186 -44.27 -11.06 -4.40
N LEU A 187 -43.31 -11.57 -3.64
CA LEU A 187 -43.54 -12.47 -2.51
C LEU A 187 -43.96 -11.68 -1.27
N PRO A 188 -44.66 -12.30 -0.30
CA PRO A 188 -44.72 -11.75 1.06
C PRO A 188 -43.31 -11.50 1.60
N ARG A 189 -43.14 -10.47 2.44
CA ARG A 189 -41.89 -10.25 3.16
C ARG A 189 -41.55 -11.49 4.02
N PRO A 190 -40.35 -12.09 3.90
CA PRO A 190 -39.94 -13.20 4.75
C PRO A 190 -39.71 -12.74 6.19
N THR A 191 -40.14 -13.53 7.19
CA THR A 191 -40.02 -13.19 8.62
C THR A 191 -38.59 -12.89 9.05
N VAL A 192 -37.59 -13.52 8.44
CA VAL A 192 -36.16 -13.25 8.73
C VAL A 192 -35.76 -11.79 8.42
N LEU A 193 -36.44 -11.10 7.50
CA LEU A 193 -36.24 -9.66 7.24
C LEU A 193 -36.96 -8.78 8.27
N ASP A 194 -37.94 -9.31 8.99
CA ASP A 194 -38.54 -8.62 10.15
C ASP A 194 -37.67 -8.87 11.39
N GLU A 195 -37.19 -10.10 11.59
CA GLU A 195 -36.28 -10.48 12.68
C GLU A 195 -34.96 -9.70 12.59
N LEU A 196 -34.28 -9.65 11.43
CA LEU A 196 -33.05 -8.87 11.26
C LEU A 196 -33.25 -7.35 11.46
N VAL A 197 -34.33 -6.76 10.94
CA VAL A 197 -34.61 -5.32 11.13
C VAL A 197 -34.97 -5.00 12.59
N ASN A 198 -35.59 -5.92 13.33
CA ASN A 198 -35.79 -5.73 14.77
C ASN A 198 -34.49 -5.95 15.56
N ASN A 199 -33.67 -6.94 15.19
CA ASN A 199 -32.38 -7.22 15.85
C ASN A 199 -31.38 -6.07 15.65
N ALA A 200 -31.35 -5.44 14.46
CA ALA A 200 -30.60 -4.20 14.22
C ALA A 200 -30.96 -3.05 15.19
N LEU A 201 -32.14 -3.11 15.81
CA LEU A 201 -32.66 -2.14 16.76
C LEU A 201 -32.57 -2.62 18.23
N THR A 202 -31.91 -3.77 18.49
CA THR A 202 -31.75 -4.33 19.85
C THR A 202 -30.39 -4.97 20.15
N GLU A 203 -29.61 -5.42 19.15
CA GLU A 203 -28.28 -6.04 19.36
C GLU A 203 -27.15 -4.99 19.55
N SER A 204 -27.48 -3.82 20.12
CA SER A 204 -26.50 -2.82 20.59
C SER A 204 -26.04 -3.04 22.04
N ASP A 205 -26.68 -3.96 22.78
CA ASP A 205 -26.73 -3.90 24.26
C ASP A 205 -26.25 -5.15 25.03
N SER A 206 -25.89 -6.31 24.42
CA SER A 206 -25.53 -7.53 25.22
C SER A 206 -24.86 -8.73 24.50
N ASP A 207 -23.82 -9.33 25.10
CA ASP A 207 -23.41 -10.76 24.99
C ASP A 207 -22.42 -11.15 26.16
N HIS A 208 -22.64 -12.25 26.92
CA HIS A 208 -21.78 -12.77 28.04
C HIS A 208 -22.13 -14.22 28.48
N ASP A 209 -21.14 -15.09 28.78
CA ASP A 209 -21.15 -16.40 29.55
C ASP A 209 -19.73 -17.03 29.47
N GLU A 210 -19.10 -17.82 30.36
CA GLU A 210 -19.17 -18.21 31.80
C GLU A 210 -17.72 -18.04 32.38
N LEU A 211 -17.49 -17.64 33.64
CA LEU A 211 -16.21 -17.01 34.07
C LEU A 211 -15.54 -17.50 35.39
N PRO A 212 -14.22 -17.25 35.59
CA PRO A 212 -13.51 -17.45 36.87
C PRO A 212 -14.06 -16.57 38.00
N THR A 213 -13.99 -17.04 39.25
CA THR A 213 -14.51 -16.31 40.43
C THR A 213 -13.40 -15.81 41.35
N LEU A 214 -13.63 -14.67 42.01
CA LEU A 214 -12.72 -14.05 42.99
C LEU A 214 -12.82 -14.66 44.41
N GLU A 215 -13.67 -15.68 44.63
CA GLU A 215 -13.84 -16.41 45.91
C GLU A 215 -12.53 -16.98 46.50
N GLY A 216 -11.80 -16.16 47.25
CA GLY A 216 -10.66 -16.57 48.07
C GLY A 216 -9.56 -15.53 48.23
N VAL A 217 -9.38 -14.67 47.22
CA VAL A 217 -8.32 -13.64 47.14
C VAL A 217 -8.45 -12.65 48.30
N PHE A 218 -9.64 -12.05 48.44
CA PHE A 218 -9.88 -10.94 49.36
C PHE A 218 -9.79 -11.28 50.86
N GLY A 219 -9.73 -12.57 51.24
CA GLY A 219 -9.88 -13.03 52.64
C GLY A 219 -8.80 -12.61 53.65
N LYS A 220 -7.87 -11.72 53.29
CA LYS A 220 -6.75 -11.23 54.14
C LYS A 220 -6.41 -9.74 53.97
N LEU A 221 -7.05 -9.04 53.02
CA LEU A 221 -6.71 -7.65 52.69
C LEU A 221 -7.64 -6.68 53.44
N GLU A 222 -7.20 -5.44 53.66
CA GLU A 222 -8.06 -4.34 54.10
C GLU A 222 -8.10 -3.29 52.96
N PRO A 223 -9.27 -2.87 52.47
CA PRO A 223 -9.35 -1.86 51.40
C PRO A 223 -8.76 -0.50 51.83
N ARG A 224 -8.05 0.16 50.92
CA ARG A 224 -7.56 1.55 51.07
C ARG A 224 -8.72 2.52 50.78
N PRO A 225 -9.41 3.11 51.79
CA PRO A 225 -10.69 3.80 51.56
C PRO A 225 -10.57 5.11 50.77
N ASP A 226 -9.36 5.66 50.69
CA ASP A 226 -9.05 6.96 50.09
C ASP A 226 -8.28 6.80 48.74
N SER A 227 -8.32 5.63 48.08
CA SER A 227 -7.73 5.42 46.74
C SER A 227 -8.70 4.82 45.72
N THR A 228 -8.43 5.07 44.44
CA THR A 228 -9.29 4.79 43.29
C THR A 228 -8.49 4.10 42.18
N TRP A 229 -8.89 2.88 41.81
CA TRP A 229 -8.28 2.18 40.67
C TRP A 229 -9.14 2.27 39.41
N PHE A 230 -8.50 2.15 38.25
CA PHE A 230 -9.17 2.00 36.97
C PHE A 230 -8.76 0.68 36.30
N VAL A 231 -9.72 0.01 35.65
CA VAL A 231 -9.48 -1.18 34.82
C VAL A 231 -10.02 -0.92 33.43
N ALA A 232 -9.15 -1.04 32.43
CA ALA A 232 -9.46 -0.78 31.02
C ALA A 232 -9.06 -1.99 30.15
N VAL A 233 -9.88 -2.31 29.16
CA VAL A 233 -9.50 -3.22 28.06
C VAL A 233 -9.53 -2.43 26.74
N ARG A 234 -8.52 -2.64 25.89
CA ARG A 234 -8.32 -1.89 24.64
C ARG A 234 -8.05 -2.85 23.48
N PRO A 235 -8.88 -2.88 22.42
CA PRO A 235 -8.67 -3.82 21.33
C PRO A 235 -7.50 -3.40 20.44
N LEU A 236 -6.45 -4.23 20.39
CA LEU A 236 -5.30 -4.03 19.50
C LEU A 236 -5.62 -4.58 18.10
N ALA A 237 -5.48 -3.76 17.06
CA ALA A 237 -5.83 -4.17 15.71
C ALA A 237 -4.83 -5.14 15.07
N GLU A 238 -3.58 -5.17 15.56
CA GLU A 238 -2.42 -5.68 14.80
C GLU A 238 -1.60 -6.78 15.51
N ILE A 239 -1.90 -7.13 16.77
CA ILE A 239 -1.21 -8.20 17.49
C ILE A 239 -2.05 -9.48 17.51
N GLU A 240 -1.46 -10.57 17.03
CA GLU A 240 -2.00 -11.94 17.09
C GLU A 240 -1.12 -12.83 18.00
N PHE A 241 -1.75 -13.78 18.70
CA PHE A 241 -1.07 -14.85 19.43
C PHE A 241 -0.54 -15.94 18.48
N ASP A 242 0.33 -16.83 18.97
CA ASP A 242 0.95 -17.95 18.24
C ASP A 242 -0.05 -18.91 17.52
N ASP A 243 -1.35 -18.83 17.82
CA ASP A 243 -2.42 -19.60 17.18
C ASP A 243 -3.24 -18.83 16.13
N GLY A 244 -2.93 -17.56 15.88
CA GLY A 244 -3.64 -16.68 14.95
C GLY A 244 -4.89 -16.00 15.53
N GLY A 245 -5.03 -15.93 16.86
CA GLY A 245 -6.09 -15.17 17.53
C GLY A 245 -5.68 -13.72 17.83
N PRO A 246 -6.51 -12.69 17.55
CA PRO A 246 -6.17 -11.31 17.86
C PRO A 246 -6.19 -11.02 19.37
N ALA A 247 -5.37 -10.05 19.82
CA ALA A 247 -5.21 -9.66 21.21
C ALA A 247 -5.91 -8.34 21.58
N ASP A 248 -6.29 -8.19 22.85
CA ASP A 248 -6.66 -6.93 23.50
C ASP A 248 -5.62 -6.62 24.60
N LEU A 249 -5.30 -5.34 24.82
CA LEU A 249 -4.50 -4.88 25.96
C LEU A 249 -5.41 -4.74 27.18
N LEU A 250 -5.05 -5.36 28.30
CA LEU A 250 -5.62 -5.08 29.61
C LEU A 250 -4.71 -4.13 30.37
N VAL A 251 -5.28 -3.15 31.07
CA VAL A 251 -4.57 -2.21 31.93
C VAL A 251 -5.29 -2.09 33.29
N VAL A 252 -4.52 -2.08 34.38
CA VAL A 252 -4.97 -1.70 35.72
C VAL A 252 -4.09 -0.56 36.22
N ALA A 253 -4.67 0.55 36.66
CA ALA A 253 -3.96 1.76 37.08
C ALA A 253 -4.47 2.30 38.42
N ASP A 254 -3.61 2.98 39.18
CA ASP A 254 -4.03 3.79 40.34
C ASP A 254 -4.20 5.25 39.90
N LEU A 255 -5.41 5.79 40.03
CA LEU A 255 -5.73 7.16 39.61
C LEU A 255 -5.29 8.22 40.62
N ASP A 256 -5.01 7.84 41.86
CA ASP A 256 -4.55 8.77 42.90
C ASP A 256 -3.00 8.86 42.94
N GLU A 257 -2.30 7.87 42.37
CA GLU A 257 -0.83 7.88 42.19
C GLU A 257 -0.38 8.11 40.72
N GLU A 258 -1.29 8.09 39.74
CA GLU A 258 -1.08 8.33 38.30
C GLU A 258 -0.15 7.30 37.60
N GLU A 259 -0.07 6.06 38.10
CA GLU A 259 0.83 5.00 37.61
C GLU A 259 0.11 3.69 37.22
N PRO A 260 0.61 2.92 36.23
CA PRO A 260 0.14 1.57 35.94
C PRO A 260 0.52 0.59 37.07
N LEU A 261 -0.48 -0.12 37.59
CA LEU A 261 -0.29 -1.26 38.50
C LEU A 261 -0.06 -2.57 37.74
N TYR A 262 -0.62 -2.68 36.53
CA TYR A 262 -0.48 -3.83 35.63
C TYR A 262 -0.84 -3.46 34.19
N ALA A 263 -0.20 -4.12 33.23
CA ALA A 263 -0.76 -4.30 31.90
C ALA A 263 -0.27 -5.61 31.29
N ASP A 264 -1.06 -6.21 30.40
CA ASP A 264 -0.73 -7.45 29.70
C ASP A 264 -1.60 -7.62 28.44
N LEU A 265 -1.22 -8.55 27.56
CA LEU A 265 -2.02 -8.93 26.39
C LEU A 265 -2.92 -10.12 26.70
N VAL A 266 -4.22 -9.99 26.44
CA VAL A 266 -5.21 -11.05 26.60
C VAL A 266 -5.87 -11.40 25.25
N PRO A 267 -6.30 -12.65 25.00
CA PRO A 267 -7.02 -13.00 23.77
C PRO A 267 -8.33 -12.22 23.65
N ARG A 268 -8.66 -11.72 22.45
CA ARG A 268 -9.77 -10.78 22.24
C ARG A 268 -11.10 -11.29 22.76
N GLY A 269 -11.71 -10.53 23.69
CA GLY A 269 -12.96 -10.90 24.36
C GLY A 269 -12.85 -12.05 25.37
N SER A 270 -11.64 -12.50 25.74
CA SER A 270 -11.43 -13.50 26.78
C SER A 270 -11.56 -12.87 28.17
N ALA A 271 -12.80 -12.65 28.59
CA ALA A 271 -13.14 -12.19 29.94
C ALA A 271 -12.57 -13.08 31.06
N GLY A 272 -12.23 -14.35 30.77
CA GLY A 272 -11.58 -15.25 31.72
C GLY A 272 -10.15 -14.83 32.06
N ASP A 273 -9.36 -14.44 31.05
CA ASP A 273 -7.98 -14.00 31.24
C ASP A 273 -7.93 -12.62 31.90
N VAL A 274 -8.91 -11.74 31.60
CA VAL A 274 -9.11 -10.45 32.27
C VAL A 274 -9.25 -10.60 33.79
N ILE A 275 -10.04 -11.57 34.27
CA ILE A 275 -10.21 -11.82 35.70
C ILE A 275 -8.94 -12.40 36.33
N ILE A 276 -8.23 -13.30 35.63
CA ILE A 276 -6.97 -13.90 36.13
C ILE A 276 -5.89 -12.84 36.33
N ALA A 277 -5.74 -11.92 35.38
CA ALA A 277 -4.82 -10.80 35.50
C ALA A 277 -5.19 -9.85 36.64
N PHE A 278 -6.47 -9.46 36.78
CA PHE A 278 -6.92 -8.62 37.89
C PHE A 278 -6.64 -9.25 39.27
N GLN A 279 -6.76 -10.58 39.41
CA GLN A 279 -6.37 -11.30 40.64
C GLN A 279 -4.88 -11.12 40.98
N ALA A 280 -3.98 -11.14 39.99
CA ALA A 280 -2.54 -11.03 40.20
C ALA A 280 -2.11 -9.67 40.78
N VAL A 281 -2.81 -8.58 40.39
CA VAL A 281 -2.62 -7.23 40.94
C VAL A 281 -3.02 -7.18 42.42
N VAL A 282 -4.20 -7.71 42.75
CA VAL A 282 -4.75 -7.72 44.12
C VAL A 282 -3.91 -8.57 45.08
N ASP A 283 -3.36 -9.70 44.60
CA ASP A 283 -2.44 -10.55 45.38
C ASP A 283 -1.01 -9.95 45.51
N GLY A 284 -0.69 -8.89 44.75
CA GLY A 284 0.55 -8.12 44.88
C GLY A 284 1.82 -8.87 44.45
N GLN A 285 1.77 -9.61 43.34
CA GLN A 285 2.88 -10.49 42.91
C GLN A 285 3.97 -9.80 42.05
N LEU A 286 3.88 -8.49 41.85
CA LEU A 286 4.59 -7.76 40.77
C LEU A 286 5.86 -7.01 41.22
N GLU A 287 5.90 -6.51 42.47
CA GLU A 287 7.07 -5.85 43.08
C GLU A 287 7.47 -6.56 44.38
N ALA A 288 8.76 -6.53 44.74
CA ALA A 288 9.35 -7.53 45.63
C ALA A 288 9.33 -7.23 47.15
N ASP A 289 8.88 -6.05 47.60
CA ASP A 289 9.02 -5.63 49.02
C ASP A 289 7.78 -4.96 49.69
N GLU A 290 6.74 -4.51 48.97
CA GLU A 290 5.50 -3.98 49.59
C GLU A 290 4.21 -4.56 48.98
N ALA A 291 3.18 -4.77 49.82
CA ALA A 291 1.90 -5.35 49.42
C ALA A 291 0.85 -4.25 49.19
N PHE A 292 0.37 -4.10 47.95
CA PHE A 292 -0.53 -3.02 47.58
C PHE A 292 -1.89 -3.09 48.29
N GLY A 293 -2.54 -4.26 48.33
CA GLY A 293 -3.93 -4.38 48.79
C GLY A 293 -4.90 -3.90 47.71
N ILE A 294 -6.17 -3.65 48.04
CA ILE A 294 -7.18 -3.19 47.07
C ILE A 294 -7.67 -1.76 47.37
N ALA A 295 -8.00 -1.01 46.33
CA ALA A 295 -8.62 0.31 46.43
C ALA A 295 -10.00 0.29 47.10
N GLY A 296 -10.42 1.46 47.59
CA GLY A 296 -11.76 1.71 48.14
C GLY A 296 -12.82 1.96 47.06
N CYS A 297 -12.37 2.22 45.83
CA CYS A 297 -13.18 2.33 44.63
C CYS A 297 -12.45 1.71 43.44
N VAL A 298 -13.17 1.02 42.56
CA VAL A 298 -12.69 0.58 41.25
C VAL A 298 -13.62 1.14 40.18
N GLN A 299 -13.02 1.66 39.11
CA GLN A 299 -13.69 2.30 37.98
C GLN A 299 -13.42 1.54 36.68
N PHE A 300 -14.41 1.54 35.80
CA PHE A 300 -14.43 0.86 34.51
C PHE A 300 -15.05 1.80 33.46
N ASP A 301 -14.67 1.67 32.19
CA ASP A 301 -15.32 2.32 31.05
C ASP A 301 -16.18 1.38 30.20
N ASP A 302 -15.78 0.11 30.10
CA ASP A 302 -16.54 -0.92 29.40
C ASP A 302 -17.58 -1.60 30.34
N PRO A 303 -18.90 -1.49 30.07
CA PRO A 303 -19.94 -2.18 30.84
C PRO A 303 -19.78 -3.70 30.85
N PHE A 304 -19.16 -4.28 29.80
CA PHE A 304 -18.84 -5.70 29.75
C PHE A 304 -17.80 -6.06 30.83
N VAL A 305 -16.79 -5.22 31.03
CA VAL A 305 -15.75 -5.46 32.04
C VAL A 305 -16.25 -5.16 33.46
N GLU A 306 -17.08 -4.14 33.67
CA GLU A 306 -17.72 -3.86 34.97
C GLU A 306 -18.53 -5.07 35.48
N ALA A 307 -19.35 -5.66 34.60
CA ALA A 307 -20.24 -6.78 34.93
C ALA A 307 -19.50 -8.06 35.39
N LEU A 308 -18.19 -8.16 35.13
CA LEU A 308 -17.37 -9.29 35.58
C LEU A 308 -17.04 -9.25 37.07
N PHE A 309 -17.05 -8.06 37.66
CA PHE A 309 -16.45 -7.81 38.98
C PHE A 309 -17.42 -7.23 40.02
N GLU A 310 -18.57 -6.66 39.60
CA GLU A 310 -19.48 -5.91 40.49
C GLU A 310 -19.91 -6.71 41.74
N GLU A 311 -20.48 -7.90 41.58
CA GLU A 311 -21.05 -8.67 42.70
C GLU A 311 -19.99 -9.03 43.76
N GLU A 312 -18.77 -9.37 43.34
CA GLU A 312 -17.70 -9.83 44.23
C GLU A 312 -16.99 -8.64 44.92
N LEU A 313 -16.74 -7.53 44.20
CA LEU A 313 -16.16 -6.31 44.78
C LEU A 313 -17.11 -5.64 45.78
N VAL A 314 -18.40 -5.51 45.42
CA VAL A 314 -19.43 -4.97 46.32
C VAL A 314 -19.67 -5.93 47.50
N GLY A 315 -19.58 -7.25 47.27
CA GLY A 315 -19.59 -8.27 48.32
C GLY A 315 -18.45 -8.13 49.33
N PHE A 316 -17.29 -7.63 48.90
CA PHE A 316 -16.14 -7.32 49.76
C PHE A 316 -16.18 -5.91 50.39
N GLY A 317 -17.09 -5.03 49.92
CA GLY A 317 -17.28 -3.68 50.44
C GLY A 317 -16.50 -2.58 49.71
N VAL A 318 -15.98 -2.89 48.53
CA VAL A 318 -15.38 -1.92 47.59
C VAL A 318 -16.51 -1.21 46.81
N ARG A 319 -16.32 0.06 46.42
CA ARG A 319 -17.24 0.74 45.50
C ARG A 319 -16.89 0.41 44.04
N VAL A 320 -17.91 0.25 43.20
CA VAL A 320 -17.77 0.07 41.74
C VAL A 320 -18.52 1.20 41.04
N GLU A 321 -17.89 1.82 40.05
CA GLU A 321 -18.41 3.00 39.34
C GLU A 321 -18.01 2.97 37.84
N LEU A 322 -18.96 2.70 36.94
CA LEU A 322 -18.78 2.93 35.49
C LEU A 322 -18.63 4.43 35.18
N VAL A 323 -17.52 4.83 34.54
CA VAL A 323 -17.23 6.22 34.14
C VAL A 323 -16.51 6.26 32.79
N GLU A 324 -16.64 7.37 32.06
CA GLU A 324 -15.84 7.63 30.86
C GLU A 324 -14.35 7.66 31.21
N ALA A 325 -13.51 6.97 30.43
CA ALA A 325 -12.10 6.79 30.73
C ALA A 325 -11.38 8.14 30.94
N PRO A 326 -10.76 8.38 32.11
CA PRO A 326 -9.89 9.54 32.32
C PRO A 326 -8.76 9.55 31.28
N SER A 327 -8.36 10.71 30.75
CA SER A 327 -7.32 10.78 29.71
C SER A 327 -6.00 10.13 30.15
N ILE A 328 -5.70 10.21 31.45
CA ILE A 328 -4.52 9.61 32.05
C ILE A 328 -4.51 8.08 31.96
N VAL A 329 -5.68 7.42 31.83
CA VAL A 329 -5.76 5.97 31.58
C VAL A 329 -5.36 5.64 30.15
N GLU A 330 -5.72 6.45 29.15
CA GLU A 330 -5.25 6.27 27.78
C GLU A 330 -3.74 6.56 27.67
N GLU A 331 -3.25 7.59 28.38
CA GLU A 331 -1.82 7.91 28.47
C GLU A 331 -1.03 6.76 29.12
N ILE A 332 -1.54 6.19 30.22
CA ILE A 332 -0.97 5.01 30.88
C ILE A 332 -1.05 3.76 29.98
N ALA A 333 -2.15 3.57 29.25
CA ALA A 333 -2.32 2.44 28.33
C ALA A 333 -1.32 2.48 27.16
N LEU A 334 -1.09 3.66 26.56
CA LEU A 334 -0.04 3.85 25.55
C LEU A 334 1.35 3.49 26.10
N VAL A 335 1.68 4.01 27.30
CA VAL A 335 2.97 3.74 27.96
C VAL A 335 3.15 2.25 28.25
N ALA A 336 2.11 1.58 28.73
CA ALA A 336 2.18 0.17 29.10
C ALA A 336 2.25 -0.76 27.88
N LEU A 337 1.57 -0.43 26.78
CA LEU A 337 1.70 -1.13 25.50
C LEU A 337 3.16 -1.10 24.99
N GLY A 338 3.78 0.09 24.97
CA GLY A 338 5.17 0.28 24.54
C GLY A 338 6.23 -0.36 25.47
N ILE A 339 5.83 -0.82 26.66
CA ILE A 339 6.67 -1.66 27.55
C ILE A 339 6.51 -3.14 27.17
N LEU A 340 5.28 -3.63 27.01
CA LEU A 340 4.99 -5.03 26.65
C LEU A 340 5.62 -5.42 25.30
N GLU A 341 5.58 -4.52 24.31
CA GLU A 341 6.25 -4.69 23.02
C GLU A 341 7.77 -4.94 23.17
N GLN A 342 8.43 -4.28 24.14
CA GLN A 342 9.86 -4.49 24.43
C GLN A 342 10.14 -5.78 25.20
N GLU A 343 9.18 -6.28 25.99
CA GLU A 343 9.35 -7.54 26.74
C GLU A 343 9.19 -8.78 25.85
N ILE A 344 8.19 -8.78 24.96
CA ILE A 344 7.91 -9.89 24.02
C ILE A 344 9.16 -10.23 23.19
N GLU A 345 9.87 -9.21 22.69
CA GLU A 345 11.11 -9.35 21.92
C GLU A 345 12.28 -10.01 22.68
N THR A 346 12.22 -10.17 24.01
CA THR A 346 13.29 -10.83 24.77
C THR A 346 13.25 -12.37 24.69
N THR A 347 12.11 -12.96 24.33
CA THR A 347 11.77 -14.35 24.65
C THR A 347 12.38 -15.42 23.71
N SER A 348 13.64 -15.77 23.93
CA SER A 348 14.22 -17.14 23.82
C SER A 348 15.74 -17.10 23.56
N GLY A 349 16.50 -17.85 24.36
CA GLY A 349 17.97 -17.86 24.31
C GLY A 349 18.61 -18.68 23.19
N GLU A 350 17.86 -19.01 22.13
CA GLU A 350 18.39 -19.67 20.94
C GLU A 350 18.76 -18.64 19.87
N ILE A 351 19.76 -18.95 19.03
CA ILE A 351 20.20 -18.07 17.96
C ILE A 351 19.26 -18.29 16.75
N PRO A 352 18.60 -17.26 16.18
CA PRO A 352 17.64 -17.43 15.10
C PRO A 352 18.22 -18.21 13.89
N GLN A 353 17.40 -19.10 13.34
CA GLN A 353 17.73 -19.96 12.18
C GLN A 353 16.97 -19.56 10.91
N ASP A 354 16.23 -18.45 10.97
CA ASP A 354 15.43 -17.84 9.92
C ASP A 354 15.58 -16.32 9.98
N ILE A 355 15.14 -15.62 8.93
CA ILE A 355 15.30 -14.17 8.82
C ILE A 355 14.37 -13.40 9.77
N ASP A 356 13.15 -13.86 10.01
CA ASP A 356 12.17 -13.08 10.76
C ASP A 356 12.46 -13.09 12.27
N GLY A 357 13.05 -14.18 12.78
CA GLY A 357 13.69 -14.20 14.09
C GLY A 357 14.92 -13.27 14.17
N TRP A 358 15.69 -13.11 13.09
CA TRP A 358 16.77 -12.12 13.05
C TRP A 358 16.26 -10.68 13.00
N LYS A 359 15.19 -10.39 12.26
CA LYS A 359 14.52 -9.07 12.25
C LYS A 359 13.97 -8.69 13.62
N ARG A 360 13.28 -9.60 14.33
CA ARG A 360 12.82 -9.37 15.71
C ARG A 360 13.98 -9.11 16.68
N VAL A 361 15.09 -9.84 16.55
CA VAL A 361 16.28 -9.59 17.37
C VAL A 361 16.97 -8.26 17.00
N GLU A 362 16.87 -7.79 15.75
CA GLU A 362 17.35 -6.47 15.34
C GLU A 362 16.44 -5.33 15.86
N GLY A 363 15.11 -5.50 15.80
CA GLY A 363 14.12 -4.61 16.41
C GLY A 363 14.41 -4.37 17.88
N ALA A 364 14.56 -5.46 18.64
CA ALA A 364 14.94 -5.44 20.05
C ALA A 364 16.21 -4.64 20.35
N VAL A 365 17.22 -4.73 19.47
CA VAL A 365 18.49 -4.01 19.60
C VAL A 365 18.36 -2.54 19.22
N ILE A 366 17.49 -2.21 18.26
CA ILE A 366 17.12 -0.83 17.92
C ILE A 366 16.35 -0.19 19.08
N ALA A 367 15.27 -0.80 19.54
CA ALA A 367 14.45 -0.31 20.65
C ALA A 367 15.27 -0.11 21.95
N ARG A 368 16.15 -1.06 22.29
CA ARG A 368 16.93 -1.03 23.54
C ARG A 368 18.15 -0.10 23.51
N TYR A 369 18.75 0.17 22.35
CA TYR A 369 20.04 0.87 22.26
C TYR A 369 20.16 2.00 21.23
N VAL A 370 19.18 2.15 20.33
CA VAL A 370 19.21 3.15 19.24
C VAL A 370 18.04 4.13 19.34
N ALA A 371 16.82 3.67 19.66
CA ALA A 371 15.66 4.54 19.88
C ALA A 371 15.84 5.52 21.06
N PRO A 372 16.42 5.15 22.23
CA PRO A 372 16.68 6.08 23.34
C PRO A 372 17.75 7.15 23.03
N LEU A 373 18.30 7.15 21.80
CA LEU A 373 19.24 8.17 21.35
C LEU A 373 18.54 9.38 20.72
N VAL A 374 17.21 9.34 20.54
CA VAL A 374 16.39 10.51 20.18
C VAL A 374 16.54 11.58 21.26
N ASP A 375 16.27 11.24 22.53
CA ASP A 375 16.41 12.14 23.69
C ASP A 375 17.86 12.61 23.93
N GLU A 376 18.85 11.89 23.41
CA GLU A 376 20.27 12.26 23.48
C GLU A 376 20.77 13.07 22.26
N LEU A 377 19.97 13.25 21.20
CA LEU A 377 20.40 13.89 19.96
C LEU A 377 20.44 15.42 20.11
N THR A 378 21.65 16.00 20.13
CA THR A 378 21.78 17.47 20.24
C THR A 378 21.61 18.17 18.88
N ASP A 379 21.13 19.42 18.88
CA ASP A 379 21.02 20.28 17.68
C ASP A 379 22.35 20.34 16.91
N ARG A 380 23.47 20.24 17.64
CA ARG A 380 24.83 20.30 17.10
C ARG A 380 25.25 19.02 16.39
N GLU A 381 24.67 17.89 16.75
CA GLU A 381 24.89 16.59 16.10
C GLU A 381 23.95 16.44 14.92
N ALA A 382 22.67 16.77 15.06
CA ALA A 382 21.72 16.85 13.95
C ALA A 382 22.21 17.82 12.85
N ALA A 383 22.55 19.07 13.19
CA ALA A 383 23.08 20.05 12.22
C ALA A 383 24.47 19.70 11.68
N ARG A 384 25.20 18.76 12.30
CA ARG A 384 26.46 18.21 11.77
C ARG A 384 26.23 17.06 10.79
N PHE A 385 25.14 16.32 10.93
CA PHE A 385 24.71 15.29 9.98
C PHE A 385 24.05 15.95 8.77
N PHE A 386 22.93 16.63 8.96
CA PHE A 386 22.20 17.31 7.86
C PHE A 386 22.96 18.52 7.28
N GLY A 387 24.03 18.99 7.94
CA GLY A 387 24.93 20.06 7.49
C GLY A 387 24.36 21.48 7.62
N ARG A 388 23.06 21.59 7.91
CA ARG A 388 22.28 22.79 8.20
C ARG A 388 21.50 22.58 9.50
N ARG A 389 21.20 23.64 10.25
CA ARG A 389 20.41 23.55 11.49
C ARG A 389 18.93 23.63 11.21
N ASP A 390 18.55 24.61 10.40
CA ASP A 390 17.19 24.83 9.91
C ASP A 390 16.62 23.57 9.24
N LEU A 391 17.37 22.97 8.31
CA LEU A 391 16.98 21.69 7.68
C LEU A 391 16.97 20.51 8.67
N ALA A 392 17.75 20.55 9.75
CA ALA A 392 17.77 19.51 10.77
C ALA A 392 16.58 19.62 11.73
N GLU A 393 16.09 20.83 11.99
CA GLU A 393 14.87 21.08 12.75
C GLU A 393 13.66 20.63 11.92
N GLU A 394 13.57 21.06 10.65
CA GLU A 394 12.51 20.69 9.70
C GLU A 394 12.37 19.16 9.48
N LEU A 395 13.46 18.45 9.21
CA LEU A 395 13.43 17.00 8.94
C LEU A 395 13.24 16.11 10.17
N LEU A 396 13.39 16.66 11.38
CA LEU A 396 13.10 15.94 12.63
C LEU A 396 11.67 16.22 13.08
N GLU A 397 11.19 17.47 12.98
CA GLU A 397 9.78 17.81 13.16
C GLU A 397 8.87 17.04 12.17
N GLU A 398 9.31 16.80 10.91
CA GLU A 398 8.59 15.94 9.96
C GLU A 398 8.60 14.44 10.36
N ALA A 399 9.68 13.96 10.98
CA ALA A 399 9.88 12.55 11.33
C ALA A 399 9.25 12.14 12.68
N GLU A 400 8.82 13.12 13.49
CA GLU A 400 8.11 12.93 14.77
C GLU A 400 6.58 12.90 14.62
N LEU A 401 6.05 13.04 13.41
CA LEU A 401 4.62 12.95 13.10
C LEU A 401 4.21 11.52 12.71
N ASP A 402 2.98 11.11 13.07
CA ASP A 402 2.46 9.76 12.77
C ASP A 402 2.36 9.44 11.26
N GLU A 403 2.12 10.45 10.42
CA GLU A 403 2.15 10.36 8.95
C GLU A 403 3.55 10.70 8.36
N GLY A 404 4.55 10.85 9.21
CA GLY A 404 5.88 11.36 8.90
C GLY A 404 6.79 10.39 8.14
N ASN A 405 7.90 10.93 7.63
CA ASN A 405 8.95 10.14 7.00
C ASN A 405 10.03 9.78 8.03
N PRO A 406 10.19 8.52 8.48
CA PRO A 406 11.15 8.16 9.54
C PRO A 406 12.59 8.06 9.04
N ILE A 407 12.85 8.09 7.73
CA ILE A 407 14.18 7.87 7.13
C ILE A 407 15.25 8.90 7.60
N PRO A 408 14.97 10.22 7.77
CA PRO A 408 15.93 11.18 8.32
C PRO A 408 16.37 10.79 9.74
N LEU A 409 15.41 10.39 10.59
CA LEU A 409 15.64 9.98 11.97
C LEU A 409 16.48 8.70 12.02
N ILE A 410 16.06 7.64 11.32
CA ILE A 410 16.79 6.37 11.22
C ILE A 410 18.26 6.60 10.78
N ALA A 411 18.47 7.47 9.80
CA ALA A 411 19.81 7.73 9.26
C ALA A 411 20.71 8.52 10.23
N VAL A 412 20.19 9.55 10.92
CA VAL A 412 20.97 10.34 11.89
C VAL A 412 21.25 9.54 13.16
N LEU A 413 20.30 8.74 13.65
CA LEU A 413 20.51 7.84 14.79
C LEU A 413 21.52 6.73 14.44
N GLY A 414 21.39 6.11 13.27
CA GLY A 414 22.36 5.13 12.78
C GLY A 414 23.78 5.70 12.64
N TRP A 415 23.92 6.97 12.21
CA TRP A 415 25.20 7.66 12.23
C TRP A 415 25.69 7.95 13.66
N LEU A 416 24.84 8.47 14.54
CA LEU A 416 25.17 8.79 15.94
C LEU A 416 25.62 7.54 16.72
N PHE A 417 25.02 6.39 16.41
CA PHE A 417 25.31 5.12 17.06
C PHE A 417 26.58 4.45 16.54
N LEU A 418 26.73 4.35 15.21
CA LEU A 418 27.73 3.50 14.56
C LEU A 418 29.00 4.23 14.15
N ASP A 419 28.91 5.52 13.81
CA ASP A 419 29.97 6.24 13.08
C ASP A 419 30.43 7.52 13.81
N HIS A 420 29.56 8.15 14.61
CA HIS A 420 29.89 9.34 15.39
C HIS A 420 30.92 9.03 16.50
N ARG A 421 31.95 9.87 16.61
CA ARG A 421 32.93 9.85 17.70
C ARG A 421 32.97 11.23 18.39
N PRO A 422 32.59 11.36 19.67
CA PRO A 422 32.63 12.63 20.41
C PRO A 422 34.03 13.25 20.56
N GLY A 423 35.07 12.48 20.24
CA GLY A 423 36.43 12.96 20.05
C GLY A 423 37.26 11.95 19.27
N ARG A 424 38.38 12.39 18.67
CA ARG A 424 39.23 11.61 17.75
C ARG A 424 39.72 10.24 18.27
N HIS A 425 39.71 10.05 19.59
CA HIS A 425 40.15 8.81 20.26
C HIS A 425 39.06 8.21 21.17
N ARG A 426 37.80 8.63 21.02
CA ARG A 426 36.65 8.01 21.68
C ARG A 426 36.11 6.85 20.83
N ARG A 427 35.53 5.87 21.52
CA ARG A 427 34.66 4.85 20.92
C ARG A 427 33.42 5.51 20.28
N THR A 428 32.77 4.81 19.36
CA THR A 428 31.35 5.08 18.99
C THR A 428 30.43 4.50 20.07
N ARG A 429 29.11 4.77 20.02
CA ARG A 429 28.17 4.21 21.01
C ARG A 429 28.14 2.68 20.92
N CYS A 430 28.00 2.13 19.71
CA CYS A 430 28.07 0.69 19.45
C CYS A 430 29.39 0.04 19.93
N GLU A 431 30.55 0.64 19.63
CA GLU A 431 31.84 0.12 20.12
C GLU A 431 31.94 0.11 21.65
N ALA A 432 31.32 1.08 22.34
CA ALA A 432 31.32 1.17 23.81
C ALA A 432 30.34 0.19 24.47
N LEU A 433 29.26 -0.21 23.79
CA LEU A 433 28.39 -1.31 24.22
C LEU A 433 29.10 -2.66 24.10
N LEU A 434 29.78 -2.92 22.98
CA LEU A 434 30.53 -4.16 22.76
C LEU A 434 31.68 -4.39 23.76
N GLU A 435 32.20 -3.33 24.39
CA GLU A 435 33.20 -3.41 25.47
C GLU A 435 32.62 -3.79 26.85
N ARG A 436 31.29 -3.86 27.03
CA ARG A 436 30.68 -4.37 28.27
C ARG A 436 30.85 -5.89 28.36
N GLU A 437 31.14 -6.41 29.55
CA GLU A 437 31.26 -7.85 29.81
C GLU A 437 29.88 -8.53 29.82
N GLU A 438 28.88 -7.87 30.39
CA GLU A 438 27.47 -8.31 30.45
C GLU A 438 26.69 -7.71 29.28
N LEU A 439 26.28 -8.55 28.32
CA LEU A 439 25.44 -8.25 27.15
C LEU A 439 24.76 -9.57 26.71
N ASP A 440 23.52 -9.53 26.20
CA ASP A 440 22.89 -10.72 25.60
C ASP A 440 23.74 -11.21 24.39
N PRO A 441 23.97 -12.52 24.21
CA PRO A 441 24.67 -13.05 23.04
C PRO A 441 24.06 -12.65 21.70
N ARG A 442 22.74 -12.51 21.61
CA ARG A 442 21.98 -12.09 20.43
C ARG A 442 22.23 -10.61 20.13
N ASP A 443 22.06 -9.75 21.13
CA ASP A 443 22.39 -8.31 21.07
C ASP A 443 23.84 -8.11 20.61
N ARG A 444 24.77 -8.91 21.15
CA ARG A 444 26.18 -8.86 20.74
C ARG A 444 26.35 -9.20 19.26
N ILE A 445 25.67 -10.23 18.73
CA ILE A 445 25.77 -10.58 17.30
C ILE A 445 25.26 -9.45 16.41
N VAL A 446 24.11 -8.83 16.71
CA VAL A 446 23.59 -7.70 15.93
C VAL A 446 24.51 -6.49 16.03
N LEU A 447 25.05 -6.18 17.22
CA LEU A 447 25.99 -5.06 17.40
C LEU A 447 27.33 -5.30 16.70
N GLU A 448 27.82 -6.55 16.62
CA GLU A 448 28.99 -6.88 15.80
C GLU A 448 28.69 -6.81 14.29
N ALA A 449 27.50 -7.24 13.87
CA ALA A 449 27.04 -7.06 12.49
C ALA A 449 26.93 -5.57 12.10
N TYR A 450 26.37 -4.73 12.96
CA TYR A 450 26.30 -3.28 12.77
C TYR A 450 27.67 -2.58 12.78
N ARG A 451 28.62 -3.06 13.60
CA ARG A 451 30.02 -2.59 13.58
C ARG A 451 30.68 -2.88 12.23
N ASP A 452 30.41 -4.05 11.66
CA ASP A 452 31.07 -4.55 10.44
C ASP A 452 30.28 -4.26 9.15
N ALA A 453 29.05 -3.73 9.26
CA ALA A 453 28.15 -3.41 8.14
C ALA A 453 28.77 -2.47 7.09
N VAL A 454 28.37 -2.67 5.83
CA VAL A 454 28.93 -2.00 4.65
C VAL A 454 28.11 -0.74 4.33
N LEU A 455 28.62 0.44 4.68
CA LEU A 455 28.02 1.73 4.33
C LEU A 455 28.41 2.12 2.90
N SER A 456 27.43 2.25 2.00
CA SER A 456 27.68 2.75 0.63
C SER A 456 26.42 3.29 -0.05
N ILE A 457 26.53 3.55 -1.35
CA ILE A 457 25.43 3.91 -2.25
C ILE A 457 25.21 2.71 -3.17
N PHE A 458 24.02 2.12 -3.10
CA PHE A 458 23.70 0.84 -3.74
C PHE A 458 22.70 1.05 -4.87
N ARG A 459 22.99 0.57 -6.09
CA ARG A 459 22.04 0.56 -7.20
C ARG A 459 21.20 -0.71 -7.15
N VAL A 460 19.87 -0.60 -7.18
CA VAL A 460 18.99 -1.76 -7.35
C VAL A 460 19.06 -2.25 -8.80
N ASP A 461 19.43 -3.52 -9.01
CA ASP A 461 19.53 -4.15 -10.33
C ASP A 461 18.38 -5.14 -10.62
N ALA A 462 17.87 -5.82 -9.59
CA ALA A 462 16.70 -6.70 -9.66
C ALA A 462 15.92 -6.70 -8.33
N THR A 463 14.68 -7.20 -8.36
CA THR A 463 13.83 -7.43 -7.19
C THR A 463 13.09 -8.77 -7.34
N GLU A 464 12.90 -9.48 -6.24
CA GLU A 464 11.94 -10.56 -6.05
C GLU A 464 10.88 -10.02 -5.07
N PRO A 465 9.74 -9.47 -5.58
CA PRO A 465 8.83 -8.66 -4.77
C PRO A 465 8.21 -9.44 -3.61
N GLY A 466 8.35 -8.90 -2.40
CA GLY A 466 7.95 -9.54 -1.15
C GLY A 466 9.07 -10.32 -0.46
N GLU A 467 10.26 -10.45 -1.07
CA GLU A 467 11.37 -11.24 -0.53
C GLU A 467 12.70 -10.47 -0.49
N SER A 468 13.19 -9.98 -1.65
CA SER A 468 14.55 -9.40 -1.70
C SER A 468 14.84 -8.48 -2.88
N ILE A 469 15.94 -7.71 -2.78
CA ILE A 469 16.51 -6.88 -3.84
C ILE A 469 17.96 -7.27 -4.13
N GLU A 470 18.33 -7.37 -5.41
CA GLU A 470 19.74 -7.44 -5.83
C GLU A 470 20.31 -6.03 -5.98
N VAL A 471 21.44 -5.76 -5.36
CA VAL A 471 22.10 -4.44 -5.39
C VAL A 471 23.58 -4.49 -5.76
N GLU A 472 24.07 -3.52 -6.55
CA GLU A 472 25.51 -3.26 -6.78
C GLU A 472 25.96 -2.01 -6.00
N ASP A 473 27.00 -2.12 -5.18
CA ASP A 473 27.70 -0.97 -4.59
C ASP A 473 28.37 -0.14 -5.70
N VAL A 474 27.94 1.12 -5.88
CA VAL A 474 28.48 2.02 -6.89
C VAL A 474 29.97 2.30 -6.70
N LEU A 475 30.46 2.31 -5.45
CA LEU A 475 31.85 2.61 -5.13
C LEU A 475 32.79 1.42 -5.41
N THR A 476 32.45 0.22 -4.91
CA THR A 476 33.32 -0.98 -5.04
C THR A 476 32.99 -1.82 -6.27
N GLY A 477 31.70 -2.05 -6.56
CA GLY A 477 31.19 -3.04 -7.51
C GLY A 477 30.83 -4.39 -6.90
N GLU A 478 30.90 -4.51 -5.57
CA GLU A 478 30.42 -5.70 -4.86
C GLU A 478 28.88 -5.76 -4.96
N ARG A 479 28.34 -6.98 -5.02
CA ARG A 479 26.89 -7.23 -5.13
C ARG A 479 26.37 -7.99 -3.91
N TYR A 480 25.16 -7.64 -3.51
CA TYR A 480 24.45 -8.25 -2.37
C TYR A 480 23.02 -8.57 -2.78
N VAL A 481 22.48 -9.65 -2.20
CA VAL A 481 21.04 -9.92 -2.21
C VAL A 481 20.55 -9.54 -0.82
N VAL A 482 19.79 -8.46 -0.72
CA VAL A 482 19.33 -7.86 0.54
C VAL A 482 17.87 -8.22 0.72
N GLN A 483 17.52 -8.86 1.84
CA GLN A 483 16.17 -9.34 2.11
C GLN A 483 15.36 -8.25 2.83
N ASP A 484 14.30 -7.79 2.17
CA ASP A 484 13.38 -6.77 2.68
C ASP A 484 12.08 -6.83 1.87
N GLU A 485 10.95 -6.99 2.55
CA GLU A 485 9.63 -7.20 1.93
C GLU A 485 9.07 -5.89 1.34
N VAL A 486 9.15 -4.80 2.11
CA VAL A 486 8.60 -3.49 1.74
C VAL A 486 9.42 -2.86 0.60
N MET A 487 10.75 -2.89 0.73
CA MET A 487 11.66 -2.37 -0.29
C MET A 487 11.60 -3.20 -1.58
N SER A 488 11.46 -4.53 -1.51
CA SER A 488 11.33 -5.35 -2.72
C SER A 488 9.99 -5.18 -3.43
N GLY A 489 8.89 -5.03 -2.67
CA GLY A 489 7.57 -4.69 -3.19
C GLY A 489 7.52 -3.34 -3.91
N ALA A 490 8.23 -2.34 -3.39
CA ALA A 490 8.31 -0.98 -3.95
C ALA A 490 9.55 -0.70 -4.84
N ALA A 491 10.36 -1.71 -5.17
CA ALA A 491 11.69 -1.54 -5.76
C ALA A 491 11.68 -0.93 -7.17
N ILE A 492 12.21 0.28 -7.31
CA ILE A 492 12.46 0.92 -8.61
C ILE A 492 13.81 0.45 -9.18
N LEU A 493 13.79 -0.34 -10.25
CA LEU A 493 15.03 -0.80 -10.89
C LEU A 493 15.88 0.37 -11.41
N GLY A 494 17.15 0.39 -11.04
CA GLY A 494 18.08 1.47 -11.37
C GLY A 494 18.05 2.67 -10.42
N ILE A 495 17.24 2.66 -9.36
CA ILE A 495 17.33 3.64 -8.26
C ILE A 495 18.59 3.40 -7.43
N PHE A 496 19.05 4.44 -6.73
CA PHE A 496 20.23 4.38 -5.87
C PHE A 496 19.84 4.67 -4.42
N ILE A 497 20.22 3.78 -3.51
CA ILE A 497 19.83 3.81 -2.10
C ILE A 497 21.10 3.94 -1.24
N PRO A 498 21.28 5.04 -0.50
CA PRO A 498 22.36 5.18 0.46
C PRO A 498 21.97 4.43 1.74
N MET A 499 22.67 3.33 2.02
CA MET A 499 22.35 2.45 3.15
C MET A 499 23.58 1.74 3.70
N ARG A 500 23.40 1.10 4.85
CA ARG A 500 24.30 0.10 5.42
C ARG A 500 23.72 -1.27 5.10
N VAL A 501 24.52 -2.13 4.47
CA VAL A 501 24.20 -3.55 4.34
C VAL A 501 24.74 -4.27 5.57
N VAL A 502 23.83 -4.74 6.42
CA VAL A 502 24.11 -5.44 7.68
C VAL A 502 23.99 -6.94 7.42
N ARG A 503 24.87 -7.77 8.01
CA ARG A 503 24.81 -9.23 7.86
C ARG A 503 24.34 -9.91 9.15
N LEU A 504 23.13 -10.45 9.14
CA LEU A 504 22.59 -11.26 10.24
C LEU A 504 22.56 -12.73 9.79
N GLY A 505 23.35 -13.58 10.44
CA GLY A 505 23.51 -14.97 10.03
C GLY A 505 24.05 -15.10 8.60
N ASP A 506 23.26 -15.70 7.72
CA ASP A 506 23.54 -15.82 6.26
C ASP A 506 22.73 -14.83 5.40
N TRP A 507 21.91 -13.98 6.02
CA TRP A 507 21.10 -12.94 5.37
C TRP A 507 21.79 -11.57 5.39
N TYR A 508 21.36 -10.71 4.47
CA TYR A 508 21.73 -9.29 4.45
C TYR A 508 20.48 -8.43 4.57
N VAL A 509 20.46 -7.52 5.53
CA VAL A 509 19.33 -6.61 5.81
C VAL A 509 19.74 -5.15 5.64
N PRO A 510 18.81 -4.25 5.24
CA PRO A 510 19.12 -2.84 4.99
C PRO A 510 18.97 -2.00 6.27
N SER A 511 19.89 -1.05 6.47
CA SER A 511 19.74 0.03 7.44
C SER A 511 20.00 1.36 6.73
N LEU A 512 18.94 2.14 6.51
CA LEU A 512 19.00 3.34 5.65
C LEU A 512 19.96 4.40 6.20
N ALA A 513 20.62 5.12 5.28
CA ALA A 513 21.62 6.14 5.60
C ALA A 513 21.42 7.45 4.82
N GLY A 514 20.50 7.48 3.86
CA GLY A 514 20.21 8.63 3.00
C GLY A 514 18.86 8.46 2.28
N PRO A 515 18.32 9.53 1.70
CA PRO A 515 17.14 9.46 0.83
C PRO A 515 17.50 8.74 -0.48
N PRO A 516 16.51 8.17 -1.21
CA PRO A 516 16.75 7.62 -2.54
C PRO A 516 17.27 8.71 -3.50
N LEU A 517 18.20 8.33 -4.39
CA LEU A 517 18.93 9.24 -5.27
C LEU A 517 18.76 8.89 -6.75
N GLY A 518 18.70 9.92 -7.59
CA GLY A 518 18.87 9.83 -9.03
C GLY A 518 20.35 9.82 -9.47
N PRO A 519 20.67 9.43 -10.72
CA PRO A 519 22.04 9.31 -11.22
C PRO A 519 22.89 10.58 -11.07
N VAL A 520 22.27 11.76 -11.18
CA VAL A 520 22.94 13.07 -11.05
C VAL A 520 23.37 13.33 -9.61
N GLN A 521 22.48 13.10 -8.64
CA GLN A 521 22.79 13.23 -7.21
C GLN A 521 23.91 12.25 -6.81
N VAL A 522 23.90 11.00 -7.31
CA VAL A 522 24.98 10.02 -7.07
C VAL A 522 26.30 10.47 -7.69
N ALA A 523 26.30 10.99 -8.92
CA ALA A 523 27.51 11.52 -9.55
C ALA A 523 28.12 12.68 -8.73
N ALA A 524 27.29 13.62 -8.26
CA ALA A 524 27.74 14.73 -7.43
C ALA A 524 28.23 14.25 -6.04
N PHE A 525 27.48 13.37 -5.37
CA PHE A 525 27.84 12.90 -4.04
C PHE A 525 29.09 12.00 -4.02
N THR A 526 29.28 11.15 -5.04
CA THR A 526 30.50 10.35 -5.16
C THR A 526 31.74 11.20 -5.48
N GLU A 527 31.58 12.36 -6.13
CA GLU A 527 32.64 13.38 -6.21
C GLU A 527 32.89 14.06 -4.84
N THR A 528 31.85 14.46 -4.11
CA THR A 528 31.97 15.05 -2.76
C THR A 528 32.74 14.13 -1.81
N LEU A 529 32.40 12.83 -1.76
CA LEU A 529 33.16 11.83 -1.00
C LEU A 529 34.62 11.76 -1.45
N ALA A 530 34.89 11.75 -2.76
CA ALA A 530 36.24 11.69 -3.33
C ALA A 530 37.06 12.99 -3.20
N ASN A 531 36.41 14.13 -2.95
CA ASN A 531 37.05 15.42 -2.68
C ASN A 531 37.35 15.61 -1.19
N ALA A 532 36.48 15.10 -0.30
CA ALA A 532 36.76 14.99 1.12
C ALA A 532 37.75 13.85 1.46
N GLY A 533 37.88 12.85 0.59
CA GLY A 533 38.80 11.71 0.73
C GLY A 533 38.22 10.51 1.48
N HIS A 534 36.89 10.44 1.56
CA HIS A 534 36.09 9.42 2.25
C HIS A 534 35.57 8.34 1.27
N ASP A 535 36.34 7.98 0.25
CA ASP A 535 35.91 7.16 -0.90
C ASP A 535 36.80 5.94 -1.18
N ARG A 536 37.62 5.52 -0.20
CA ARG A 536 38.75 4.60 -0.42
C ARG A 536 38.52 3.19 0.11
N ASP A 537 37.86 3.12 1.26
CA ASP A 537 37.61 1.94 2.08
C ASP A 537 36.50 2.25 3.10
N GLN A 538 35.92 1.22 3.72
CA GLN A 538 34.82 1.37 4.68
C GLN A 538 35.18 2.22 5.91
N ALA A 539 36.44 2.20 6.38
CA ALA A 539 36.86 3.05 7.49
C ALA A 539 36.89 4.54 7.09
N SER A 540 37.27 4.84 5.84
CA SER A 540 37.20 6.19 5.27
C SER A 540 35.76 6.66 5.08
N LEU A 541 34.85 5.78 4.62
CA LEU A 541 33.43 6.08 4.43
C LEU A 541 32.73 6.36 5.76
N ARG A 542 32.88 5.47 6.76
CA ARG A 542 32.31 5.67 8.12
C ARG A 542 32.86 6.91 8.81
N ALA A 543 34.16 7.19 8.70
CA ALA A 543 34.73 8.46 9.19
C ALA A 543 34.14 9.70 8.48
N GLY A 544 33.61 9.53 7.26
CA GLY A 544 32.89 10.52 6.49
C GLY A 544 31.36 10.45 6.65
N GLY A 545 30.80 9.53 7.46
CA GLY A 545 29.37 9.16 7.43
C GLY A 545 28.38 10.32 7.56
N HIS A 546 28.75 11.38 8.27
CA HIS A 546 27.97 12.63 8.33
C HIS A 546 27.67 13.28 6.97
N LEU A 547 28.48 13.03 5.94
CA LEU A 547 28.23 13.54 4.59
C LEU A 547 27.00 12.91 3.93
N PHE A 548 26.54 11.73 4.37
CA PHE A 548 25.28 11.16 3.89
C PHE A 548 24.08 12.03 4.32
N GLY A 549 24.15 12.68 5.49
CA GLY A 549 23.15 13.66 5.92
C GLY A 549 23.03 14.90 5.02
N THR A 550 24.07 15.25 4.25
CA THR A 550 23.96 16.37 3.29
C THR A 550 23.18 16.01 2.02
N LEU A 551 22.75 14.76 1.84
CA LEU A 551 21.94 14.35 0.68
C LEU A 551 20.54 14.98 0.68
N TRP A 552 19.96 15.21 1.86
CA TRP A 552 18.66 15.87 1.98
C TRP A 552 18.67 17.31 1.44
N GLN A 553 19.79 18.03 1.53
CA GLN A 553 19.95 19.36 0.91
C GLN A 553 19.73 19.34 -0.61
N SER A 554 19.91 18.18 -1.27
CA SER A 554 19.68 18.00 -2.71
C SER A 554 18.26 17.56 -3.07
N GLN A 555 17.35 17.50 -2.08
CA GLN A 555 15.91 17.33 -2.28
C GLN A 555 15.16 18.69 -2.18
N GLU A 556 15.83 19.76 -1.71
CA GLU A 556 15.33 21.15 -1.74
C GLU A 556 15.32 21.77 -3.16
N GLU A 557 15.87 21.10 -4.19
CA GLU A 557 15.87 21.65 -5.55
C GLU A 557 14.45 21.67 -6.13
N GLU A 558 13.93 22.88 -6.43
CA GLU A 558 12.59 23.06 -7.01
C GLU A 558 12.39 22.11 -8.22
N PRO A 559 11.32 21.29 -8.24
CA PRO A 559 11.12 20.30 -9.30
C PRO A 559 11.07 21.01 -10.66
N PRO A 560 11.78 20.48 -11.69
CA PRO A 560 12.01 21.21 -12.92
C PRO A 560 10.66 21.53 -13.60
N VAL A 561 10.42 22.82 -13.85
CA VAL A 561 9.19 23.32 -14.46
C VAL A 561 8.98 22.68 -15.82
N LEU A 562 8.16 21.62 -15.86
CA LEU A 562 7.89 20.86 -17.06
C LEU A 562 7.14 21.73 -18.06
N MET A 563 7.69 21.85 -19.26
CA MET A 563 7.09 22.56 -20.37
C MET A 563 6.91 21.64 -21.56
N ASN A 564 5.81 21.81 -22.29
CA ASN A 564 5.60 21.10 -23.54
C ASN A 564 6.49 21.68 -24.67
N THR A 565 6.41 21.07 -25.86
CA THR A 565 7.17 21.47 -27.07
C THR A 565 6.84 22.86 -27.62
N ASP A 566 5.90 23.58 -27.00
CA ASP A 566 5.56 24.97 -27.32
C ASP A 566 6.09 26.00 -26.31
N GLY A 567 6.60 25.55 -25.16
CA GLY A 567 7.03 26.42 -24.06
C GLY A 567 5.90 26.77 -23.09
N GLU A 568 4.78 26.05 -23.17
CA GLU A 568 3.64 26.14 -22.26
C GLU A 568 3.86 25.17 -21.10
N LEU A 569 3.30 25.45 -19.91
CA LEU A 569 3.38 24.53 -18.78
C LEU A 569 2.72 23.18 -19.14
N LEU A 570 3.36 22.09 -18.73
CA LEU A 570 2.80 20.74 -18.88
C LEU A 570 1.74 20.53 -17.80
N ASP A 571 0.50 20.81 -18.17
CA ASP A 571 -0.70 20.71 -17.33
C ASP A 571 -1.68 19.76 -18.04
N PRO A 572 -1.79 18.48 -17.60
CA PRO A 572 -2.68 17.51 -18.23
C PRO A 572 -4.15 17.90 -18.05
N VAL A 573 -4.79 18.33 -19.14
CA VAL A 573 -6.20 18.71 -19.16
C VAL A 573 -6.98 17.74 -20.04
N THR A 574 -7.90 17.01 -19.41
CA THR A 574 -8.85 16.15 -20.10
C THR A 574 -10.23 16.83 -20.10
N ALA A 575 -10.85 16.92 -21.27
CA ALA A 575 -12.13 17.58 -21.49
C ALA A 575 -13.16 16.62 -22.09
N LEU A 576 -14.38 16.66 -21.56
CA LEU A 576 -15.50 15.83 -22.00
C LEU A 576 -16.53 16.69 -22.74
N PHE A 577 -16.96 16.21 -23.90
CA PHE A 577 -17.98 16.83 -24.74
C PHE A 577 -19.08 15.81 -25.03
N ARG A 578 -20.34 16.23 -25.03
CA ARG A 578 -21.49 15.41 -25.41
C ARG A 578 -21.78 15.51 -26.91
N VAL A 579 -22.16 14.40 -27.53
CA VAL A 579 -22.18 14.18 -28.98
C VAL A 579 -23.58 13.75 -29.45
N ALA A 580 -24.31 14.65 -30.13
CA ALA A 580 -25.65 14.37 -30.63
C ALA A 580 -25.69 13.61 -31.97
N ASP A 581 -24.65 13.74 -32.82
CA ASP A 581 -24.45 12.93 -34.03
C ASP A 581 -23.01 12.43 -34.10
N GLY A 582 -22.75 11.24 -33.56
CA GLY A 582 -21.42 10.61 -33.61
C GLY A 582 -20.93 10.39 -35.04
N MET A 583 -21.81 10.01 -35.98
CA MET A 583 -21.45 9.88 -37.39
C MET A 583 -21.14 11.23 -38.05
N GLY A 584 -21.71 12.33 -37.56
CA GLY A 584 -21.39 13.72 -37.92
C GLY A 584 -20.04 14.16 -37.39
N LEU A 585 -19.77 13.87 -36.12
CA LEU A 585 -18.49 14.15 -35.48
C LEU A 585 -17.34 13.39 -36.15
N GLU A 586 -17.44 12.07 -36.35
CA GLU A 586 -16.38 11.28 -37.00
C GLU A 586 -16.00 11.83 -38.38
N ARG A 587 -17.01 12.20 -39.18
CA ARG A 587 -16.80 12.80 -40.51
C ARG A 587 -16.18 14.20 -40.46
N SER A 588 -16.37 14.92 -39.36
CA SER A 588 -15.76 16.24 -39.13
C SER A 588 -14.31 16.10 -38.67
N LEU A 589 -14.01 15.11 -37.83
CA LEU A 589 -12.65 14.76 -37.39
C LEU A 589 -11.82 14.22 -38.58
N ASP A 590 -12.37 13.28 -39.35
CA ASP A 590 -11.74 12.75 -40.58
C ASP A 590 -11.53 13.80 -41.70
N ALA A 591 -12.10 15.00 -41.56
CA ALA A 591 -11.95 16.10 -42.50
C ALA A 591 -10.89 17.15 -42.07
N GLN A 592 -10.37 17.08 -40.84
CA GLN A 592 -9.32 18.00 -40.39
C GLN A 592 -7.95 17.60 -40.96
N GLY A 593 -7.16 18.60 -41.36
CA GLY A 593 -5.87 18.40 -42.02
C GLY A 593 -4.69 18.10 -41.08
N ASP A 594 -4.92 18.18 -39.77
CA ASP A 594 -3.98 17.99 -38.67
C ASP A 594 -4.41 16.89 -37.68
N LEU A 595 -5.44 16.10 -38.03
CA LEU A 595 -5.84 14.88 -37.32
C LEU A 595 -5.44 13.63 -38.13
N GLU A 596 -4.71 12.72 -37.48
CA GLU A 596 -4.37 11.39 -38.01
C GLU A 596 -5.10 10.31 -37.19
N ARG A 597 -5.64 9.25 -37.81
CA ARG A 597 -6.29 8.16 -37.04
C ARG A 597 -5.27 7.26 -36.33
N ASP A 598 -5.50 6.98 -35.06
CA ASP A 598 -4.74 6.01 -34.26
C ASP A 598 -5.19 4.57 -34.58
N GLU A 599 -4.33 3.58 -34.34
CA GLU A 599 -4.61 2.16 -34.52
C GLU A 599 -5.76 1.66 -33.62
N SER A 600 -6.03 2.35 -32.50
CA SER A 600 -7.18 2.10 -31.62
C SER A 600 -8.50 2.72 -32.10
N GLY A 601 -8.50 3.45 -33.23
CA GLY A 601 -9.69 4.01 -33.88
C GLY A 601 -10.02 5.47 -33.53
N GLY A 602 -9.32 6.08 -32.57
CA GLY A 602 -9.40 7.51 -32.25
C GLY A 602 -8.58 8.38 -33.22
N TRP A 603 -8.38 9.66 -32.88
CA TRP A 603 -7.58 10.62 -33.65
C TRP A 603 -6.47 11.23 -32.79
N LEU A 604 -5.29 11.40 -33.40
CA LEU A 604 -4.14 12.11 -32.88
C LEU A 604 -4.09 13.49 -33.54
N TRP A 605 -4.08 14.55 -32.75
CA TRP A 605 -3.86 15.90 -33.24
C TRP A 605 -2.37 16.18 -33.31
N VAL A 606 -1.85 16.54 -34.48
CA VAL A 606 -0.40 16.56 -34.77
C VAL A 606 0.06 17.83 -35.48
N LYS A 607 1.30 18.25 -35.23
CA LYS A 607 1.99 19.26 -36.05
C LYS A 607 3.44 18.87 -36.34
N PRO A 608 4.08 19.43 -37.39
CA PRO A 608 5.49 19.20 -37.67
C PRO A 608 6.39 19.57 -36.48
N ALA A 609 7.32 18.68 -36.12
CA ALA A 609 8.19 18.87 -34.96
C ALA A 609 9.13 20.09 -35.12
N LYS A 610 9.19 20.95 -34.09
CA LYS A 610 10.10 22.11 -34.04
C LYS A 610 11.58 21.68 -33.90
N LEU A 611 11.82 20.62 -33.15
CA LEU A 611 13.13 20.00 -32.97
C LEU A 611 13.19 18.75 -33.86
N ARG A 612 13.96 18.80 -34.95
CA ARG A 612 14.16 17.66 -35.85
C ARG A 612 15.33 16.81 -35.36
N GLY A 613 15.06 15.58 -34.96
CA GLY A 613 16.06 14.68 -34.36
C GLY A 613 15.42 13.41 -33.81
N GLU A 614 15.92 12.96 -32.66
CA GLU A 614 15.59 11.67 -32.02
C GLU A 614 14.12 11.51 -31.60
N PHE A 615 13.33 12.59 -31.59
CA PHE A 615 11.93 12.64 -31.14
C PHE A 615 10.90 12.59 -32.28
N GLY A 616 11.31 12.24 -33.51
CA GLY A 616 10.42 12.03 -34.66
C GLY A 616 10.15 13.29 -35.52
N GLU A 617 9.30 13.13 -36.54
CA GLU A 617 8.96 14.21 -37.49
C GLU A 617 7.69 15.00 -37.10
N LEU A 618 6.84 14.43 -36.25
CA LEU A 618 5.57 15.00 -35.78
C LEU A 618 5.57 15.16 -34.26
N THR A 619 4.81 16.13 -33.78
CA THR A 619 4.55 16.40 -32.36
C THR A 619 3.06 16.24 -32.11
N VAL A 620 2.68 15.35 -31.19
CA VAL A 620 1.29 15.21 -30.73
C VAL A 620 0.91 16.39 -29.84
N LEU A 621 -0.26 16.94 -30.11
CA LEU A 621 -0.87 18.09 -29.43
C LEU A 621 -1.95 17.64 -28.45
N GLY A 622 -2.79 16.72 -28.91
CA GLY A 622 -3.83 16.08 -28.11
C GLY A 622 -4.34 14.81 -28.76
N ARG A 623 -5.28 14.17 -28.06
CA ARG A 623 -5.92 12.92 -28.45
C ARG A 623 -7.44 13.09 -28.40
N PHE A 624 -8.13 12.53 -29.39
CA PHE A 624 -9.59 12.48 -29.46
C PHE A 624 -10.08 11.03 -29.47
N GLU A 625 -10.98 10.67 -28.55
CA GLU A 625 -11.66 9.36 -28.53
C GLU A 625 -13.18 9.52 -28.36
N VAL A 626 -13.96 8.86 -29.21
CA VAL A 626 -15.43 8.90 -29.17
C VAL A 626 -15.97 7.65 -28.46
N PHE A 627 -16.81 7.86 -27.45
CA PHE A 627 -17.39 6.84 -26.58
C PHE A 627 -18.93 6.98 -26.55
N GLY A 628 -19.62 6.41 -27.53
CA GLY A 628 -21.09 6.47 -27.59
C GLY A 628 -21.57 7.89 -27.94
N ASP A 629 -22.19 8.56 -26.98
CA ASP A 629 -22.60 9.98 -27.04
C ASP A 629 -21.63 10.92 -26.30
N GLU A 630 -20.41 10.47 -25.97
CA GLU A 630 -19.33 11.30 -25.43
C GLU A 630 -18.12 11.38 -26.39
N LEU A 631 -17.40 12.50 -26.36
CA LEU A 631 -16.08 12.71 -26.95
C LEU A 631 -15.13 13.15 -25.83
N LEU A 632 -14.05 12.39 -25.68
CA LEU A 632 -12.93 12.72 -24.81
C LEU A 632 -11.84 13.44 -25.62
N LEU A 633 -11.34 14.55 -25.09
CA LEU A 633 -10.14 15.25 -25.56
C LEU A 633 -9.09 15.27 -24.44
N GLU A 634 -7.93 14.70 -24.69
CA GLU A 634 -6.76 14.78 -23.80
C GLU A 634 -5.73 15.73 -24.40
N VAL A 635 -5.25 16.72 -23.64
CA VAL A 635 -4.14 17.62 -24.00
C VAL A 635 -3.22 17.83 -22.80
N ASN A 636 -2.01 18.34 -23.02
CA ASN A 636 -1.02 18.62 -21.97
C ASN A 636 -0.80 20.13 -21.70
N SER A 637 -1.75 20.98 -22.06
CA SER A 637 -1.83 22.38 -21.62
C SER A 637 -3.24 22.95 -21.77
N ALA A 638 -3.60 23.91 -20.93
CA ALA A 638 -4.84 24.69 -21.05
C ALA A 638 -4.87 25.54 -22.35
N GLU A 639 -3.71 25.91 -22.89
CA GLU A 639 -3.51 26.51 -24.22
C GLU A 639 -4.02 25.59 -25.33
N ARG A 640 -3.58 24.33 -25.36
CA ARG A 640 -4.00 23.34 -26.37
C ARG A 640 -5.48 23.02 -26.27
N LEU A 641 -6.07 23.01 -25.07
CA LEU A 641 -7.53 22.87 -24.92
C LEU A 641 -8.27 24.07 -25.54
N ARG A 642 -7.79 25.30 -25.29
CA ARG A 642 -8.37 26.51 -25.88
C ARG A 642 -8.28 26.50 -27.40
N GLU A 643 -7.16 26.09 -27.96
CA GLU A 643 -6.95 25.96 -29.41
C GLU A 643 -7.89 24.92 -30.01
N ALA A 644 -7.94 23.69 -29.46
CA ALA A 644 -8.86 22.65 -29.91
C ALA A 644 -10.35 23.08 -29.81
N ARG A 645 -10.73 23.79 -28.74
CA ARG A 645 -12.09 24.32 -28.60
C ARG A 645 -12.48 25.34 -29.66
N THR A 646 -11.54 26.04 -30.31
CA THR A 646 -11.89 27.00 -31.37
C THR A 646 -12.60 26.37 -32.57
N TRP A 647 -12.38 25.08 -32.85
CA TRP A 647 -13.05 24.36 -33.92
C TRP A 647 -14.06 23.32 -33.41
N LEU A 648 -13.88 22.75 -32.21
CA LEU A 648 -14.88 21.87 -31.59
C LEU A 648 -16.19 22.60 -31.30
N ASP A 649 -16.13 23.84 -30.80
CA ASP A 649 -17.31 24.66 -30.53
C ASP A 649 -18.05 25.09 -31.83
N GLU A 650 -17.48 24.81 -33.03
CA GLU A 650 -18.15 24.99 -34.34
C GLU A 650 -18.83 23.70 -34.88
N VAL A 651 -18.63 22.53 -34.24
CA VAL A 651 -19.20 21.25 -34.69
C VAL A 651 -20.68 21.14 -34.29
N GLU A 652 -21.58 21.12 -35.28
CA GLU A 652 -23.02 20.98 -35.03
C GLU A 652 -23.34 19.67 -34.30
N GLY A 653 -23.95 19.79 -33.11
CA GLY A 653 -24.30 18.66 -32.26
C GLY A 653 -23.25 18.28 -31.20
N LEU A 654 -22.11 18.97 -31.13
CA LEU A 654 -21.14 18.83 -30.04
C LEU A 654 -21.41 19.88 -28.95
N VAL A 655 -21.32 19.48 -27.67
CA VAL A 655 -21.49 20.39 -26.51
C VAL A 655 -20.42 20.10 -25.47
N PHE A 656 -19.57 21.08 -25.13
CA PHE A 656 -18.64 20.96 -24.00
C PHE A 656 -19.42 20.72 -22.71
N GLU A 657 -19.11 19.64 -21.99
CA GLU A 657 -19.80 19.25 -20.76
C GLU A 657 -19.01 19.64 -19.52
N ARG A 658 -17.77 19.17 -19.40
CA ARG A 658 -16.89 19.46 -18.25
C ARG A 658 -15.42 19.23 -18.56
N LEU A 659 -14.56 19.78 -17.70
CA LEU A 659 -13.24 19.19 -17.50
C LEU A 659 -13.40 17.91 -16.68
N VAL A 660 -12.58 16.91 -16.96
CA VAL A 660 -12.35 15.78 -16.06
C VAL A 660 -11.22 16.22 -15.14
N GLU A 661 -11.44 16.16 -13.82
CA GLU A 661 -10.38 16.46 -12.87
C GLU A 661 -9.26 15.41 -13.03
N PRO A 662 -7.99 15.81 -13.21
CA PRO A 662 -6.90 14.86 -13.26
C PRO A 662 -6.78 14.23 -11.87
N VAL A 663 -7.04 12.92 -11.79
CA VAL A 663 -6.64 12.14 -10.61
C VAL A 663 -5.12 12.29 -10.51
N ARG A 664 -4.65 12.96 -9.45
CA ARG A 664 -3.23 12.95 -9.09
C ARG A 664 -2.89 11.59 -8.53
N GLU A 665 -2.68 10.65 -9.43
CA GLU A 665 -2.04 9.38 -9.10
C GLU A 665 -0.65 9.70 -8.51
N PRO A 666 -0.26 9.06 -7.39
CA PRO A 666 1.14 9.07 -6.99
C PRO A 666 1.97 8.47 -8.14
N ALA A 667 3.15 9.06 -8.41
CA ALA A 667 3.95 8.72 -9.59
C ALA A 667 4.73 7.40 -9.46
N THR A 668 4.06 6.33 -9.01
CA THR A 668 4.64 5.05 -8.62
C THR A 668 4.33 3.90 -9.61
N ASP A 669 3.19 3.93 -10.31
CA ASP A 669 2.70 2.78 -11.12
C ASP A 669 3.16 2.80 -12.61
N ASP A 670 3.83 3.86 -13.08
CA ASP A 670 4.37 3.94 -14.45
C ASP A 670 5.68 3.16 -14.66
N LEU A 671 6.16 2.48 -13.62
CA LEU A 671 7.39 1.67 -13.62
C LEU A 671 7.15 0.16 -13.74
N LEU A 672 5.92 -0.33 -13.59
CA LEU A 672 5.59 -1.73 -13.90
C LEU A 672 5.65 -1.93 -15.43
N PRO A 673 6.58 -2.75 -15.97
CA PRO A 673 6.69 -2.94 -17.41
C PRO A 673 5.46 -3.70 -17.91
N GLN A 674 4.58 -3.01 -18.65
CA GLN A 674 3.48 -3.68 -19.34
C GLN A 674 4.05 -4.77 -20.23
N ARG A 675 3.63 -6.02 -19.96
CA ARG A 675 4.15 -7.19 -20.67
C ARG A 675 3.96 -6.99 -22.19
N PRO A 676 5.04 -6.86 -22.97
CA PRO A 676 4.94 -6.46 -24.36
C PRO A 676 4.13 -7.45 -25.18
N GLU A 677 3.51 -6.93 -26.24
CA GLU A 677 3.19 -7.78 -27.39
C GLU A 677 4.49 -8.47 -27.86
N PRO A 678 4.46 -9.76 -28.23
CA PRO A 678 5.67 -10.55 -28.46
C PRO A 678 6.45 -10.05 -29.69
N VAL A 679 7.34 -9.09 -29.45
CA VAL A 679 8.32 -8.56 -30.41
C VAL A 679 9.09 -9.71 -31.02
N SER A 680 9.22 -9.73 -32.35
CA SER A 680 9.94 -10.81 -33.04
C SER A 680 11.38 -10.90 -32.55
N GLU A 681 11.90 -12.12 -32.41
CA GLU A 681 13.24 -12.35 -31.85
C GLU A 681 14.37 -11.67 -32.65
N GLU A 682 14.14 -11.44 -33.95
CA GLU A 682 15.02 -10.66 -34.83
C GLU A 682 15.00 -9.16 -34.51
N LEU A 683 13.82 -8.55 -34.34
CA LEU A 683 13.70 -7.15 -33.91
C LEU A 683 14.22 -6.96 -32.48
N ALA A 684 14.00 -7.96 -31.62
CA ALA A 684 14.53 -8.02 -30.27
C ALA A 684 16.06 -8.06 -30.21
N ALA A 685 16.70 -8.83 -31.09
CA ALA A 685 18.15 -8.87 -31.23
C ALA A 685 18.68 -7.55 -31.81
N SER A 686 18.02 -7.00 -32.83
CA SER A 686 18.40 -5.71 -33.43
C SER A 686 18.33 -4.56 -32.45
N LEU A 687 17.24 -4.42 -31.68
CA LEU A 687 17.05 -3.34 -30.71
C LEU A 687 18.11 -3.38 -29.61
N ARG A 688 18.39 -4.57 -29.05
CA ARG A 688 19.45 -4.78 -28.07
C ARG A 688 20.83 -4.45 -28.63
N ALA A 689 21.15 -4.90 -29.85
CA ALA A 689 22.43 -4.58 -30.50
C ALA A 689 22.60 -3.08 -30.79
N SER A 690 21.52 -2.37 -31.18
CA SER A 690 21.54 -0.92 -31.38
C SER A 690 21.76 -0.16 -30.06
N ILE A 691 21.09 -0.55 -28.98
CA ILE A 691 21.26 0.09 -27.66
C ILE A 691 22.63 -0.24 -27.05
N GLU A 692 23.14 -1.47 -27.22
CA GLU A 692 24.51 -1.83 -26.84
C GLU A 692 25.52 -0.94 -27.59
N ALA A 693 25.36 -0.75 -28.90
CA ALA A 693 26.24 0.11 -29.69
C ALA A 693 26.19 1.59 -29.23
N LEU A 694 25.03 2.11 -28.84
CA LEU A 694 24.88 3.46 -28.27
C LEU A 694 25.64 3.59 -26.93
N PHE A 695 25.53 2.61 -26.04
CA PHE A 695 26.31 2.61 -24.79
C PHE A 695 27.82 2.51 -25.04
N MET A 696 28.25 1.63 -25.95
CA MET A 696 29.68 1.50 -26.27
C MET A 696 30.27 2.75 -26.94
N ALA A 697 29.47 3.51 -27.70
CA ALA A 697 29.90 4.79 -28.28
C ALA A 697 30.21 5.85 -27.21
N LYS A 698 29.57 5.80 -26.04
CA LYS A 698 29.79 6.75 -24.94
C LYS A 698 31.21 6.73 -24.38
N LEU A 699 31.98 5.66 -24.64
CA LEU A 699 33.41 5.57 -24.28
C LEU A 699 34.29 6.57 -25.04
N ASP A 700 33.80 7.09 -26.17
CA ASP A 700 34.47 8.00 -27.08
C ASP A 700 33.74 9.38 -27.19
N GLU A 701 32.69 9.60 -26.40
CA GLU A 701 31.97 10.88 -26.25
C GLU A 701 32.60 11.73 -25.13
N GLN A 702 32.54 13.07 -25.24
CA GLN A 702 33.01 13.97 -24.18
C GLN A 702 31.99 14.06 -23.03
N VAL A 703 32.42 13.79 -21.80
CA VAL A 703 31.54 13.85 -20.61
C VAL A 703 31.84 15.13 -19.80
N PRO A 704 30.83 15.98 -19.51
CA PRO A 704 31.05 17.24 -18.78
C PRO A 704 31.74 17.06 -17.42
N MET A 705 31.36 16.03 -16.64
CA MET A 705 31.96 15.74 -15.32
C MET A 705 33.44 15.34 -15.37
N PHE A 706 33.96 14.95 -16.54
CA PHE A 706 35.39 14.68 -16.75
C PHE A 706 36.14 15.91 -17.28
N GLY A 707 35.54 17.11 -17.17
CA GLY A 707 36.09 18.35 -17.72
C GLY A 707 36.04 18.41 -19.25
N GLY A 708 35.09 17.70 -19.88
CA GLY A 708 34.99 17.56 -21.33
C GLY A 708 35.95 16.55 -21.95
N GLN A 709 36.59 15.70 -21.14
CA GLN A 709 37.35 14.54 -21.62
C GLN A 709 36.43 13.37 -21.98
N THR A 710 36.89 12.49 -22.86
CA THR A 710 36.28 11.17 -23.06
C THR A 710 36.61 10.22 -21.89
N PRO A 711 35.79 9.18 -21.63
CA PRO A 711 36.12 8.13 -20.66
C PRO A 711 37.51 7.51 -20.88
N ARG A 712 37.89 7.26 -22.15
CA ARG A 712 39.23 6.73 -22.49
C ARG A 712 40.37 7.67 -22.09
N GLU A 713 40.22 8.98 -22.30
CA GLU A 713 41.22 9.97 -21.89
C GLU A 713 41.28 10.12 -20.37
N HIS A 714 40.12 10.09 -19.68
CA HIS A 714 40.07 10.23 -18.22
C HIS A 714 40.70 9.02 -17.49
N CYS A 715 40.58 7.81 -18.06
CA CYS A 715 41.25 6.58 -17.61
C CYS A 715 42.80 6.61 -17.66
N THR A 716 43.44 7.71 -18.06
CA THR A 716 44.91 7.88 -18.01
C THR A 716 45.49 8.04 -16.61
N THR A 717 44.66 8.25 -15.58
CA THR A 717 45.09 8.36 -14.17
C THR A 717 44.34 7.40 -13.26
N GLU A 718 44.95 7.01 -12.14
CA GLU A 718 44.33 6.09 -11.16
C GLU A 718 43.03 6.66 -10.56
N ARG A 719 42.97 7.98 -10.29
CA ARG A 719 41.73 8.63 -9.87
C ARG A 719 40.69 8.58 -11.00
N GLY A 720 41.06 8.97 -12.21
CA GLY A 720 40.15 8.97 -13.36
C GLY A 720 39.62 7.58 -13.72
N ARG A 721 40.42 6.51 -13.57
CA ARG A 721 39.99 5.12 -13.71
C ARG A 721 38.85 4.76 -12.74
N ARG A 722 38.96 5.16 -11.47
CA ARG A 722 37.91 4.98 -10.46
C ARG A 722 36.68 5.83 -10.75
N THR A 723 36.87 7.08 -11.16
CA THR A 723 35.79 8.02 -11.53
C THR A 723 34.99 7.50 -12.73
N VAL A 724 35.64 6.98 -13.77
CA VAL A 724 34.96 6.36 -14.92
C VAL A 724 34.26 5.05 -14.54
N ALA A 725 34.85 4.23 -13.67
CA ALA A 725 34.19 3.01 -13.18
C ALA A 725 32.89 3.32 -12.42
N ARG A 726 32.91 4.29 -11.49
CA ARG A 726 31.71 4.76 -10.79
C ARG A 726 30.66 5.31 -11.78
N TRP A 727 31.08 6.11 -12.76
CA TRP A 727 30.18 6.63 -13.80
C TRP A 727 29.48 5.53 -14.62
N ILE A 728 30.20 4.47 -15.03
CA ILE A 728 29.60 3.31 -15.73
C ILE A 728 28.56 2.61 -14.84
N ARG A 729 28.76 2.56 -13.52
CA ARG A 729 27.76 2.03 -12.56
C ARG A 729 26.57 2.97 -12.34
N THR A 730 26.72 4.28 -12.53
CA THR A 730 25.59 5.22 -12.50
C THR A 730 24.70 5.20 -13.75
N MET A 731 25.09 4.48 -14.81
CA MET A 731 24.26 4.34 -16.02
C MET A 731 22.99 3.52 -15.71
N ILE A 732 21.82 4.09 -16.01
CA ILE A 732 20.51 3.44 -15.85
C ILE A 732 20.17 2.54 -17.05
N PRO A 733 19.30 1.53 -16.88
CA PRO A 733 18.73 0.79 -18.01
C PRO A 733 17.92 1.70 -18.95
N VAL A 734 17.88 1.36 -20.23
CA VAL A 734 16.95 1.97 -21.18
C VAL A 734 15.64 1.20 -21.14
N SER A 735 14.55 1.85 -20.75
CA SER A 735 13.20 1.31 -20.89
C SER A 735 12.91 1.03 -22.36
N SER A 736 12.56 -0.22 -22.67
CA SER A 736 12.12 -0.63 -24.00
C SER A 736 10.80 -1.40 -23.88
N PRO A 737 10.04 -1.60 -24.96
CA PRO A 737 8.88 -2.49 -24.93
C PRO A 737 9.24 -3.86 -24.38
N MET A 738 10.45 -4.36 -24.66
CA MET A 738 10.94 -5.67 -24.23
C MET A 738 11.34 -5.77 -22.75
N GLY A 739 11.01 -4.77 -21.93
CA GLY A 739 11.56 -4.58 -20.59
C GLY A 739 12.85 -3.75 -20.62
N PRO A 740 13.51 -3.57 -19.47
CA PRO A 740 14.73 -2.78 -19.34
C PRO A 740 15.90 -3.43 -20.12
N ILE A 741 16.60 -2.62 -20.92
CA ILE A 741 17.86 -3.01 -21.55
C ILE A 741 19.00 -2.36 -20.78
N HIS A 742 19.69 -3.16 -19.98
CA HIS A 742 20.76 -2.72 -19.08
C HIS A 742 22.01 -2.31 -19.88
N PRO A 743 22.80 -1.32 -19.41
CA PRO A 743 24.08 -0.98 -20.05
C PRO A 743 25.04 -2.19 -20.01
N PRO A 744 25.88 -2.39 -21.04
CA PRO A 744 26.86 -3.48 -21.11
C PRO A 744 28.08 -3.20 -20.22
N ARG A 745 27.87 -2.93 -18.93
CA ARG A 745 28.84 -2.34 -17.99
C ARG A 745 30.17 -3.12 -17.95
N GLU A 746 30.11 -4.45 -17.85
CA GLU A 746 31.29 -5.32 -17.84
C GLU A 746 32.14 -5.15 -19.12
N ARG A 747 31.49 -5.14 -20.30
CA ARG A 747 32.15 -4.90 -21.60
C ARG A 747 32.73 -3.49 -21.73
N MET A 748 32.09 -2.50 -21.09
CA MET A 748 32.60 -1.13 -21.01
C MET A 748 33.84 -1.04 -20.11
N MET A 749 33.86 -1.75 -18.98
CA MET A 749 35.06 -1.89 -18.13
C MET A 749 36.21 -2.58 -18.89
N GLU A 750 35.93 -3.67 -19.61
CA GLU A 750 36.94 -4.39 -20.40
C GLU A 750 37.59 -3.48 -21.45
N GLN A 751 36.79 -2.70 -22.18
CA GLN A 751 37.24 -1.76 -23.21
C GLN A 751 38.09 -0.59 -22.68
N LEU A 752 38.10 -0.38 -21.37
CA LEU A 752 38.93 0.61 -20.67
C LEU A 752 40.05 -0.04 -19.84
N GLY A 753 40.14 -1.39 -19.84
CA GLY A 753 41.04 -2.14 -18.97
C GLY A 753 40.78 -1.86 -17.48
N LEU A 754 39.51 -1.70 -17.09
CA LEU A 754 39.06 -1.47 -15.72
C LEU A 754 38.63 -2.77 -15.00
N SER A 755 38.33 -3.84 -15.74
CA SER A 755 38.06 -5.17 -15.17
C SER A 755 39.31 -5.70 -14.45
N GLY A 756 39.13 -6.17 -13.22
CA GLY A 756 40.18 -6.70 -12.34
C GLY A 756 39.61 -7.59 -11.25
#